data_AF-A0A1R1SSA8-F1
#
_entry.id   AF-A0A1R1SSA8-F1
#
_cell.length_a   1.000
_cell.length_b   1.000
_cell.length_c   1.000
_cell.angle_alpha   90.00
_cell.angle_beta   90.00
_cell.angle_gamma   90.00
#
_symmetry.space_group_name_H-M   'P 1'
#
loop_
_entity.id
_entity.type
_entity.pdbx_description
1 polymer ?
#
loop_
_entity_poly.entity_id
_entity_poly.type
_entity_poly.pdbx_seq_one_letter_code
_entity_poly.pdbx_strand_id
1 'polypeptide(L)'
;MTLTARCRALVPCAALMLLLTLLGAAPTAAAAEPRNCVGGGLQQIAEKEPVANTMPVLFVHGINAGADTWDGPGDDEEKWFPRQVANLRNITAWTFDYKPAQPSWVTDPRIGPALRTAIDCLADASGHKVMVVAHSMGGLATQYAVSLPSRTSDGKAWQKVAEVITIGTPFRGSLLASLADNLVSGPPGWSLEELALKRVVAACLGIAKGKSLTACETVEVLRSPQGLALKYNSPEIRKLPAWPKELPVRAMAGDIRMGFNILGLESPKAPVSLGDIAVPRSSATAYVNKSGAPHVLTCSDAQIGVRVLGSPCNHVDIKTHPKIMSVVLDRAKRVQRKQWADRTPDLAYATADSVNVWTNGSTKNIAPVPSGYRVRQLTWSTDGTSLAWLAERHDGTGRKVFLVRRGRGQPFVTPRLRSWECADCSTLAFRDNQLVSDGATDPNRPMLWSYPPLGGARRPLPVTGLPSPDECFGPTYCGRLQLLGAAPRGGLTVSYFDSVGNFPGIGSFFQVSREGRARSVQSFYGSGLGPEVAAASPRRDRLAVPWYQHLSACEEYSNVAIVDQRLGRVERLDPPSRDGNLWMVSAWFDRDGQAYAAFRSEPGCGSDNEYAPDGQRIPRWGETRVYRASNVRWVQTREKRPILARDVHASGKTATVVGTPAVEVSGGYHTGTLVAQNAANAEVEVARGVHAFAWQPAS
;
A
#
# COMPACT_ATOMS: atom_id res chain seq x y z
N MET A 1 -80.43 30.38 -18.14
CA MET A 1 -79.95 31.65 -18.71
C MET A 1 -78.85 32.20 -17.81
N THR A 2 -77.72 32.56 -18.42
CA THR A 2 -76.69 33.56 -18.00
C THR A 2 -75.92 33.33 -16.68
N LEU A 3 -74.64 32.94 -16.76
CA LEU A 3 -73.41 33.79 -16.80
C LEU A 3 -72.98 34.27 -15.39
N THR A 4 -71.90 33.72 -14.80
CA THR A 4 -70.49 34.27 -14.75
C THR A 4 -70.37 35.67 -14.13
N ALA A 5 -69.36 36.09 -13.35
CA ALA A 5 -68.22 35.52 -12.64
C ALA A 5 -67.49 36.69 -11.90
N ARG A 6 -66.63 36.37 -10.92
CA ARG A 6 -65.42 37.10 -10.43
C ARG A 6 -65.53 38.30 -9.44
N CYS A 7 -64.99 38.11 -8.23
CA CYS A 7 -63.86 38.87 -7.64
C CYS A 7 -63.36 38.17 -6.36
N ARG A 8 -62.16 37.56 -6.37
CA ARG A 8 -60.85 38.05 -5.87
C ARG A 8 -60.67 38.04 -4.35
N ALA A 9 -59.98 37.01 -3.86
CA ALA A 9 -59.04 37.13 -2.74
C ALA A 9 -57.71 36.48 -3.20
N LEU A 10 -56.71 37.33 -3.42
CA LEU A 10 -55.30 36.99 -3.61
C LEU A 10 -54.61 37.12 -2.25
N VAL A 11 -53.49 36.43 -2.08
CA VAL A 11 -52.65 36.26 -0.86
C VAL A 11 -53.05 34.99 -0.09
N PRO A 12 -52.28 33.86 -0.16
CA PRO A 12 -50.83 33.80 0.05
C PRO A 12 -50.09 32.73 -0.80
N CYS A 13 -49.36 33.12 -1.85
CA CYS A 13 -48.37 32.22 -2.50
C CYS A 13 -46.92 32.72 -2.38
N ALA A 14 -46.69 33.94 -1.91
CA ALA A 14 -45.34 34.51 -1.82
C ALA A 14 -44.56 34.05 -0.57
N ALA A 15 -45.25 33.72 0.53
CA ALA A 15 -44.58 33.33 1.79
C ALA A 15 -44.07 31.88 1.77
N LEU A 16 -44.70 30.97 1.01
CA LEU A 16 -44.27 29.58 0.93
C LEU A 16 -43.07 29.38 -0.02
N MET A 17 -42.94 30.23 -1.04
CA MET A 17 -41.78 30.23 -1.95
C MET A 17 -40.51 30.83 -1.31
N LEU A 18 -40.65 31.70 -0.30
CA LEU A 18 -39.49 32.26 0.41
C LEU A 18 -38.96 31.36 1.54
N LEU A 19 -39.76 30.41 2.04
CA LEU A 19 -39.32 29.45 3.06
C LEU A 19 -38.59 28.23 2.46
N LEU A 20 -38.82 27.93 1.18
CA LEU A 20 -38.13 26.85 0.45
C LEU A 20 -36.72 27.23 -0.05
N THR A 21 -36.34 28.51 0.01
CA THR A 21 -34.97 28.97 -0.33
C THR A 21 -34.02 29.04 0.87
N LEU A 22 -34.51 28.76 2.09
CA LEU A 22 -33.72 28.76 3.34
C LEU A 22 -33.39 27.36 3.88
N LEU A 23 -33.84 26.29 3.20
CA LEU A 23 -33.27 24.94 3.37
C LEU A 23 -31.94 24.90 2.62
N GLY A 24 -30.92 25.44 3.30
CA GLY A 24 -29.55 25.52 2.82
C GLY A 24 -29.10 24.18 2.26
N ALA A 25 -28.56 24.24 1.04
CA ALA A 25 -27.75 23.18 0.49
C ALA A 25 -26.77 22.71 1.56
N ALA A 26 -26.95 21.48 2.05
CA ALA A 26 -25.85 20.79 2.70
C ALA A 26 -24.65 20.95 1.76
N PRO A 27 -23.46 21.33 2.24
CA PRO A 27 -22.30 21.44 1.38
C PRO A 27 -22.08 20.05 0.80
N THR A 28 -22.49 19.85 -0.46
CA THR A 28 -21.97 18.79 -1.30
C THR A 28 -20.48 19.01 -1.27
N ALA A 29 -19.76 18.15 -0.53
CA ALA A 29 -18.31 18.12 -0.55
C ALA A 29 -17.91 18.06 -2.02
N ALA A 30 -17.49 19.20 -2.57
CA ALA A 30 -17.02 19.29 -3.92
C ALA A 30 -15.96 18.20 -4.06
N ALA A 31 -16.16 17.28 -4.99
CA ALA A 31 -15.16 16.28 -5.32
C ALA A 31 -13.89 17.05 -5.68
N ALA A 32 -12.91 17.02 -4.78
CA ALA A 32 -11.68 17.76 -4.96
C ALA A 32 -11.05 17.34 -6.29
N GLU A 33 -10.84 18.29 -7.20
CA GLU A 33 -9.98 18.10 -8.36
C GLU A 33 -8.63 17.50 -7.89
N PRO A 34 -7.94 16.70 -8.72
CA PRO A 34 -6.60 16.23 -8.40
C PRO A 34 -5.73 17.46 -8.07
N ARG A 35 -5.41 17.64 -6.79
CA ARG A 35 -4.67 18.81 -6.30
C ARG A 35 -3.31 18.80 -6.98
N ASN A 36 -3.12 19.69 -7.94
CA ASN A 36 -1.84 19.85 -8.59
C ASN A 36 -0.86 20.49 -7.59
N CYS A 37 0.06 19.68 -7.06
CA CYS A 37 1.06 20.17 -6.11
C CYS A 37 2.21 20.91 -6.78
N VAL A 38 2.31 20.86 -8.12
CA VAL A 38 3.38 21.52 -8.86
C VAL A 38 3.19 23.03 -8.84
N GLY A 39 4.22 23.76 -8.40
CA GLY A 39 4.20 25.22 -8.25
C GLY A 39 4.88 25.70 -6.97
N GLY A 40 5.20 27.00 -6.88
CA GLY A 40 5.78 27.59 -5.67
C GLY A 40 7.11 26.98 -5.22
N GLY A 41 7.96 26.56 -6.18
CA GLY A 41 9.25 25.93 -5.91
C GLY A 41 9.21 24.40 -5.81
N LEU A 42 8.03 23.77 -5.79
CA LEU A 42 7.91 22.31 -5.73
C LEU A 42 7.90 21.69 -7.14
N GLN A 43 8.80 20.73 -7.40
CA GLN A 43 8.92 20.02 -8.68
C GLN A 43 8.99 18.48 -8.48
N GLN A 44 8.36 17.72 -9.37
CA GLN A 44 8.44 16.26 -9.39
C GLN A 44 9.65 15.81 -10.22
N ILE A 45 10.42 14.86 -9.69
CA ILE A 45 11.51 14.22 -10.42
C ILE A 45 10.97 13.00 -11.15
N ALA A 46 11.17 12.96 -12.48
CA ALA A 46 10.69 11.89 -13.35
C ALA A 46 9.18 11.64 -13.19
N GLU A 47 8.35 12.27 -14.03
CA GLU A 47 6.88 12.13 -14.03
C GLU A 47 6.38 10.73 -14.48
N LYS A 48 7.01 9.67 -13.99
CA LYS A 48 6.72 8.27 -14.32
C LYS A 48 5.52 7.72 -13.55
N GLU A 49 5.26 8.22 -12.34
CA GLU A 49 4.19 7.72 -11.45
C GLU A 49 3.29 8.87 -10.98
N PRO A 50 1.96 8.66 -10.91
CA PRO A 50 1.06 9.64 -10.30
C PRO A 50 1.38 9.79 -8.81
N VAL A 51 1.26 11.01 -8.27
CA VAL A 51 1.47 11.29 -6.84
C VAL A 51 0.58 10.40 -5.96
N ALA A 52 -0.65 10.17 -6.40
CA ALA A 52 -1.66 9.37 -5.70
C ALA A 52 -1.15 7.96 -5.37
N ASN A 53 -1.27 7.58 -4.09
CA ASN A 53 -0.88 6.27 -3.56
C ASN A 53 0.60 5.90 -3.74
N THR A 54 1.48 6.90 -3.84
CA THR A 54 2.93 6.72 -3.73
C THR A 54 3.43 7.39 -2.46
N MET A 55 4.58 6.99 -1.93
CA MET A 55 5.19 7.72 -0.82
C MET A 55 6.00 8.89 -1.39
N PRO A 56 5.69 10.15 -1.07
CA PRO A 56 6.52 11.27 -1.52
C PRO A 56 7.81 11.32 -0.70
N VAL A 57 8.95 11.43 -1.38
CA VAL A 57 10.24 11.80 -0.80
C VAL A 57 10.59 13.21 -1.26
N LEU A 58 10.66 14.15 -0.33
CA LEU A 58 10.89 15.57 -0.60
C LEU A 58 12.32 15.98 -0.25
N PHE A 59 13.07 16.45 -1.25
CA PHE A 59 14.42 16.96 -1.13
C PHE A 59 14.43 18.47 -0.91
N VAL A 60 15.11 18.94 0.14
CA VAL A 60 15.16 20.35 0.55
C VAL A 60 16.61 20.82 0.61
N HIS A 61 17.01 21.67 -0.33
CA HIS A 61 18.40 22.12 -0.47
C HIS A 61 18.84 23.07 0.67
N GLY A 62 20.14 23.35 0.72
CA GLY A 62 20.77 24.27 1.66
C GLY A 62 20.83 25.73 1.21
N ILE A 63 21.57 26.53 1.97
CA ILE A 63 21.87 27.94 1.68
C ILE A 63 22.69 28.07 0.38
N ASN A 64 22.44 29.12 -0.41
CA ASN A 64 23.12 29.42 -1.68
C ASN A 64 23.08 28.30 -2.73
N ALA A 65 22.15 27.35 -2.58
CA ALA A 65 21.91 26.24 -3.49
C ALA A 65 20.51 26.34 -4.11
N GLY A 66 20.27 25.62 -5.21
CA GLY A 66 18.96 25.34 -5.77
C GLY A 66 18.61 23.86 -5.70
N ALA A 67 17.52 23.46 -6.35
CA ALA A 67 17.10 22.06 -6.42
C ALA A 67 18.11 21.14 -7.12
N ASP A 68 18.90 21.68 -8.06
CA ASP A 68 20.00 21.04 -8.80
C ASP A 68 21.16 20.57 -7.90
N THR A 69 21.24 21.05 -6.66
CA THR A 69 22.33 20.65 -5.75
C THR A 69 22.37 19.15 -5.46
N TRP A 70 21.24 18.46 -5.63
CA TRP A 70 21.10 17.03 -5.37
C TRP A 70 21.60 16.15 -6.53
N ASP A 71 21.99 16.77 -7.63
CA ASP A 71 22.54 16.10 -8.79
C ASP A 71 23.93 15.56 -8.44
N GLY A 72 24.19 14.32 -8.85
CA GLY A 72 25.46 13.65 -8.59
C GLY A 72 26.57 14.19 -9.51
N PRO A 73 27.84 13.86 -9.25
CA PRO A 73 28.91 14.22 -10.18
C PRO A 73 28.69 13.56 -11.55
N GLY A 74 28.74 14.36 -12.62
CA GLY A 74 28.64 13.93 -14.02
C GLY A 74 27.23 14.00 -14.62
N ASP A 75 27.15 13.80 -15.94
CA ASP A 75 25.94 14.05 -16.75
C ASP A 75 24.96 12.86 -16.79
N ASP A 76 25.25 11.78 -16.05
CA ASP A 76 24.39 10.59 -16.00
C ASP A 76 23.25 10.81 -14.99
N GLU A 77 22.15 11.39 -15.48
CA GLU A 77 20.95 11.71 -14.68
C GLU A 77 20.40 10.50 -13.90
N GLU A 78 20.56 9.27 -14.41
CA GLU A 78 20.09 8.05 -13.73
C GLU A 78 20.87 7.77 -12.45
N LYS A 79 22.06 8.36 -12.28
CA LYS A 79 22.85 8.31 -11.03
C LYS A 79 22.51 9.44 -10.06
N TRP A 80 21.74 10.46 -10.46
CA TRP A 80 21.39 11.55 -9.55
C TRP A 80 20.52 11.07 -8.40
N PHE A 81 20.70 11.69 -7.23
CA PHE A 81 20.15 11.15 -6.00
C PHE A 81 18.61 11.13 -5.98
N PRO A 82 17.90 12.21 -6.37
CA PRO A 82 16.45 12.16 -6.45
C PRO A 82 15.95 11.17 -7.50
N ARG A 83 16.68 10.98 -8.61
CA ARG A 83 16.33 10.02 -9.67
C ARG A 83 16.43 8.57 -9.19
N GLN A 84 17.46 8.23 -8.42
CA GLN A 84 17.57 6.91 -7.79
C GLN A 84 16.40 6.63 -6.83
N VAL A 85 15.93 7.64 -6.10
CA VAL A 85 14.73 7.53 -5.26
C VAL A 85 13.47 7.37 -6.11
N ALA A 86 13.32 8.14 -7.19
CA ALA A 86 12.17 8.06 -8.10
C ALA A 86 12.06 6.70 -8.82
N ASN A 87 13.19 6.01 -9.00
CA ASN A 87 13.22 4.66 -9.58
C ASN A 87 12.78 3.56 -8.57
N LEU A 88 12.50 3.90 -7.30
CA LEU A 88 11.93 2.96 -6.34
C LEU A 88 10.42 2.79 -6.58
N ARG A 89 9.96 1.54 -6.64
CA ARG A 89 8.54 1.19 -6.83
C ARG A 89 7.66 1.87 -5.77
N ASN A 90 6.53 2.46 -6.18
CA ASN A 90 5.54 3.13 -5.31
C ASN A 90 6.11 4.30 -4.47
N ILE A 91 7.19 4.95 -4.94
CA ILE A 91 7.77 6.17 -4.37
C ILE A 91 7.80 7.23 -5.46
N THR A 92 7.52 8.48 -5.09
CA THR A 92 7.79 9.64 -5.96
C THR A 92 8.83 10.52 -5.30
N ALA A 93 9.74 11.09 -6.08
CA ALA A 93 10.76 12.00 -5.58
C ALA A 93 10.46 13.43 -6.02
N TRP A 94 10.71 14.39 -5.12
CA TRP A 94 10.34 15.78 -5.29
C TRP A 94 11.46 16.67 -4.80
N THR A 95 11.64 17.83 -5.43
CA THR A 95 12.55 18.88 -4.96
C THR A 95 11.77 20.12 -4.57
N PHE A 96 12.20 20.79 -3.51
CA PHE A 96 11.67 22.09 -3.11
C PHE A 96 12.75 23.16 -3.26
N ASP A 97 12.57 24.05 -4.23
CA ASP A 97 13.46 25.16 -4.55
C ASP A 97 12.97 26.47 -3.91
N TYR A 98 13.73 26.96 -2.94
CA TYR A 98 13.53 28.26 -2.33
C TYR A 98 14.68 29.24 -2.64
N LYS A 99 15.54 28.95 -3.63
CA LYS A 99 16.61 29.84 -4.09
C LYS A 99 16.15 31.29 -4.32
N PRO A 100 14.97 31.58 -4.90
CA PRO A 100 14.49 32.97 -5.08
C PRO A 100 14.26 33.74 -3.78
N ALA A 101 14.14 33.07 -2.64
CA ALA A 101 13.97 33.69 -1.33
C ALA A 101 15.30 33.96 -0.61
N GLN A 102 16.43 33.47 -1.13
CA GLN A 102 17.74 33.72 -0.54
C GLN A 102 18.14 35.20 -0.72
N PRO A 103 18.83 35.82 0.25
CA PRO A 103 19.44 35.23 1.44
C PRO A 103 18.57 35.30 2.72
N SER A 104 17.25 35.12 2.61
CA SER A 104 16.33 35.23 3.77
C SER A 104 16.42 34.05 4.74
N TRP A 105 16.08 34.28 6.01
CA TRP A 105 16.04 33.23 7.03
C TRP A 105 14.85 32.29 6.88
N VAL A 106 14.91 31.11 7.50
CA VAL A 106 13.92 30.02 7.34
C VAL A 106 12.49 30.37 7.74
N THR A 107 12.30 31.46 8.49
CA THR A 107 10.99 31.99 8.88
C THR A 107 10.33 32.84 7.79
N ASP A 108 11.05 33.20 6.72
CA ASP A 108 10.48 33.88 5.54
C ASP A 108 9.32 33.04 4.98
N PRO A 109 8.15 33.65 4.68
CA PRO A 109 6.98 32.95 4.16
C PRO A 109 7.25 32.06 2.94
N ARG A 110 8.26 32.39 2.13
CA ARG A 110 8.65 31.67 0.91
C ARG A 110 9.58 30.48 1.17
N ILE A 111 10.03 30.28 2.41
CA ILE A 111 10.91 29.16 2.80
C ILE A 111 10.14 28.17 3.66
N GLY A 112 10.11 28.34 4.99
CA GLY A 112 9.51 27.35 5.89
C GLY A 112 7.98 27.22 5.75
N PRO A 113 7.19 28.31 5.73
CA PRO A 113 5.75 28.23 5.50
C PRO A 113 5.36 27.73 4.10
N ALA A 114 6.15 28.02 3.07
CA ALA A 114 6.00 27.44 1.73
C ALA A 114 6.33 25.94 1.73
N LEU A 115 7.43 25.52 2.36
CA LEU A 115 7.80 24.11 2.53
C LEU A 115 6.71 23.32 3.28
N ARG A 116 6.12 23.90 4.32
CA ARG A 116 4.97 23.35 5.03
C ARG A 116 3.77 23.14 4.09
N THR A 117 3.51 24.08 3.19
CA THR A 117 2.45 23.96 2.16
C THR A 117 2.75 22.82 1.19
N ALA A 118 4.01 22.66 0.77
CA ALA A 118 4.44 21.54 -0.07
C ALA A 118 4.23 20.19 0.64
N ILE A 119 4.60 20.07 1.92
CA ILE A 119 4.38 18.86 2.73
C ILE A 119 2.89 18.52 2.83
N ASP A 120 2.04 19.50 3.19
CA ASP A 120 0.60 19.30 3.27
C ASP A 120 0.02 18.84 1.92
N CYS A 121 0.41 19.49 0.82
CA CYS A 121 -0.08 19.13 -0.52
C CYS A 121 0.31 17.70 -0.91
N LEU A 122 1.60 17.36 -0.80
CA LEU A 122 2.10 16.04 -1.17
C LEU A 122 1.46 14.94 -0.31
N ALA A 123 1.31 15.18 0.99
CA ALA A 123 0.69 14.20 1.87
C ALA A 123 -0.78 13.94 1.53
N ASP A 124 -1.53 15.01 1.24
CA ASP A 124 -2.94 14.91 0.88
C ASP A 124 -3.14 14.30 -0.52
N ALA A 125 -2.35 14.74 -1.51
CA ALA A 125 -2.45 14.26 -2.88
C ALA A 125 -2.04 12.79 -2.99
N SER A 126 -1.05 12.35 -2.19
CA SER A 126 -0.59 10.97 -2.20
C SER A 126 -1.43 10.04 -1.31
N GLY A 127 -2.05 10.58 -0.25
CA GLY A 127 -2.64 9.76 0.82
C GLY A 127 -1.60 9.06 1.69
N HIS A 128 -0.32 9.45 1.60
CA HIS A 128 0.81 8.93 2.37
C HIS A 128 1.54 10.06 3.07
N LYS A 129 2.18 9.77 4.21
CA LYS A 129 3.05 10.75 4.85
C LYS A 129 4.33 10.94 4.04
N VAL A 130 4.82 12.18 4.00
CA VAL A 130 6.03 12.57 3.26
C VAL A 130 7.28 12.17 4.04
N MET A 131 8.29 11.63 3.36
CA MET A 131 9.64 11.53 3.91
C MET A 131 10.44 12.75 3.43
N VAL A 132 11.07 13.50 4.34
CA VAL A 132 11.85 14.69 3.97
C VAL A 132 13.34 14.37 4.05
N VAL A 133 14.10 14.71 3.03
CA VAL A 133 15.56 14.65 2.99
C VAL A 133 16.07 16.08 2.83
N ALA A 134 16.72 16.59 3.87
CA ALA A 134 17.11 17.99 3.92
C ALA A 134 18.61 18.14 4.12
N HIS A 135 19.22 19.08 3.42
CA HIS A 135 20.66 19.37 3.53
C HIS A 135 20.89 20.74 4.16
N SER A 136 21.91 20.85 5.03
CA SER A 136 22.35 22.12 5.59
C SER A 136 21.19 22.92 6.22
N MET A 137 21.05 24.21 5.89
CA MET A 137 19.95 25.10 6.29
C MET A 137 18.56 24.56 5.91
N GLY A 138 18.45 23.72 4.87
CA GLY A 138 17.19 23.04 4.52
C GLY A 138 16.65 22.18 5.67
N GLY A 139 17.52 21.63 6.52
CA GLY A 139 17.09 20.91 7.72
C GLY A 139 16.46 21.83 8.78
N LEU A 140 16.98 23.07 8.92
CA LEU A 140 16.38 24.09 9.79
C LEU A 140 15.06 24.62 9.21
N ALA A 141 14.97 24.77 7.89
CA ALA A 141 13.73 25.10 7.20
C ALA A 141 12.67 24.03 7.43
N THR A 142 13.06 22.76 7.36
CA THR A 142 12.19 21.62 7.67
C THR A 142 11.76 21.64 9.14
N GLN A 143 12.67 21.91 10.08
CA GLN A 143 12.37 22.04 11.51
C GLN A 143 11.29 23.08 11.77
N TYR A 144 11.41 24.25 11.16
CA TYR A 144 10.40 25.30 11.26
C TYR A 144 9.09 24.85 10.60
N ALA A 145 9.14 24.35 9.36
CA ALA A 145 7.97 23.94 8.60
C ALA A 145 7.09 22.91 9.32
N VAL A 146 7.67 21.84 9.87
CA VAL A 146 6.91 20.76 10.51
C VAL A 146 6.29 21.18 11.86
N SER A 147 6.79 22.26 12.46
CA SER A 147 6.30 22.79 13.73
C SER A 147 5.03 23.65 13.58
N LEU A 148 4.77 24.13 12.36
CA LEU A 148 3.64 24.98 12.02
C LEU A 148 2.32 24.17 11.93
N PRO A 149 1.16 24.82 12.09
CA PRO A 149 -0.14 24.20 11.85
C PRO A 149 -0.28 23.64 10.42
N SER A 150 -0.92 22.47 10.28
CA SER A 150 -1.29 21.96 8.96
C SER A 150 -2.41 22.81 8.37
N ARG A 151 -2.44 22.98 7.04
CA ARG A 151 -3.51 23.70 6.35
C ARG A 151 -4.75 22.84 6.08
N THR A 152 -4.63 21.53 6.22
CA THR A 152 -5.62 20.58 5.70
C THR A 152 -6.05 19.52 6.71
N SER A 153 -5.55 19.61 7.95
CA SER A 153 -5.97 18.74 9.05
C SER A 153 -5.85 19.45 10.39
N ASP A 154 -6.67 19.03 11.35
CA ASP A 154 -6.54 19.47 12.75
C ASP A 154 -5.18 19.01 13.31
N GLY A 155 -4.28 19.99 13.54
CA GLY A 155 -2.97 19.76 14.13
C GLY A 155 -1.82 20.43 13.39
N LYS A 156 -0.65 19.78 13.39
CA LYS A 156 0.62 20.33 12.88
C LYS A 156 1.14 19.55 11.68
N ALA A 157 1.91 20.20 10.82
CA ALA A 157 2.43 19.60 9.59
C ALA A 157 3.29 18.34 9.84
N TRP A 158 3.96 18.21 11.00
CA TRP A 158 4.70 16.98 11.33
C TRP A 158 3.86 15.70 11.30
N GLN A 159 2.54 15.77 11.53
CA GLN A 159 1.67 14.59 11.48
C GLN A 159 1.56 14.01 10.06
N LYS A 160 1.85 14.83 9.04
CA LYS A 160 1.91 14.49 7.62
C LYS A 160 3.31 14.03 7.17
N VAL A 161 4.28 13.98 8.09
CA VAL A 161 5.66 13.56 7.82
C VAL A 161 5.93 12.19 8.45
N ALA A 162 6.47 11.26 7.68
CA ALA A 162 6.80 9.93 8.12
C ALA A 162 8.14 9.89 8.86
N GLU A 163 9.12 10.63 8.31
CA GLU A 163 10.47 10.76 8.83
C GLU A 163 11.17 11.94 8.16
N VAL A 164 12.10 12.56 8.89
CA VAL A 164 13.04 13.54 8.34
C VAL A 164 14.46 12.95 8.41
N ILE A 165 15.21 13.07 7.33
CA ILE A 165 16.65 12.85 7.29
C ILE A 165 17.32 14.21 7.07
N THR A 166 18.20 14.60 7.97
CA THR A 166 18.98 15.83 7.85
C THR A 166 20.44 15.50 7.58
N ILE A 167 21.05 16.11 6.57
CA ILE A 167 22.45 15.89 6.18
C ILE A 167 23.22 17.19 6.40
N GLY A 168 24.20 17.17 7.32
CA GLY A 168 25.03 18.34 7.62
C GLY A 168 24.24 19.53 8.20
N THR A 169 23.08 19.31 8.82
CA THR A 169 22.25 20.42 9.31
C THR A 169 22.84 21.07 10.56
N PRO A 170 23.06 22.40 10.57
CA PRO A 170 23.69 23.10 11.69
C PRO A 170 22.68 23.36 12.84
N PHE A 171 22.27 22.33 13.59
CA PHE A 171 21.29 22.48 14.68
C PHE A 171 21.72 23.48 15.76
N ARG A 172 23.03 23.64 15.98
CA ARG A 172 23.61 24.64 16.89
C ARG A 172 24.32 25.77 16.14
N GLY A 173 24.21 25.82 14.82
CA GLY A 173 24.93 26.77 13.96
C GLY A 173 26.25 26.23 13.44
N SER A 174 26.97 27.11 12.74
CA SER A 174 28.25 26.88 12.09
C SER A 174 29.35 27.59 12.87
N LEU A 175 30.42 26.85 13.17
CA LEU A 175 31.62 27.44 13.78
C LEU A 175 32.33 28.36 12.77
N LEU A 176 32.33 27.98 11.49
CA LEU A 176 32.89 28.78 10.40
C LEU A 176 32.19 30.15 10.28
N ALA A 177 30.86 30.18 10.39
CA ALA A 177 30.07 31.43 10.43
C ALA A 177 30.45 32.34 11.61
N SER A 178 30.85 31.75 12.73
CA SER A 178 31.23 32.49 13.94
C SER A 178 32.65 33.07 13.86
N LEU A 179 33.54 32.40 13.13
CA LEU A 179 34.93 32.81 12.93
C LEU A 179 35.10 33.85 11.81
N ALA A 180 34.12 34.01 10.92
CA ALA A 180 34.16 34.95 9.80
C ALA A 180 34.43 36.41 10.21
N ASP A 181 34.05 36.80 11.44
CA ASP A 181 34.26 38.15 11.98
C ASP A 181 35.65 38.35 12.64
N ASN A 182 36.32 37.27 13.07
CA ASN A 182 37.52 37.33 13.93
C ASN A 182 38.78 36.71 13.29
N LEU A 183 38.82 36.59 11.96
CA LEU A 183 39.89 35.91 11.22
C LEU A 183 41.28 36.55 11.37
N VAL A 184 41.37 37.80 11.82
CA VAL A 184 42.64 38.57 11.93
C VAL A 184 43.10 38.76 13.38
N SER A 185 42.23 38.59 14.38
CA SER A 185 42.57 38.84 15.79
C SER A 185 41.90 37.79 16.68
N GLY A 186 42.61 36.72 17.01
CA GLY A 186 42.09 35.69 17.91
C GLY A 186 42.32 36.08 19.38
N PRO A 187 41.30 36.12 20.25
CA PRO A 187 41.52 36.24 21.69
C PRO A 187 42.16 34.96 22.27
N PRO A 188 42.80 35.03 23.45
CA PRO A 188 43.29 33.84 24.14
C PRO A 188 42.12 32.91 24.55
N GLY A 189 42.25 31.60 24.31
CA GLY A 189 41.29 30.58 24.78
C GLY A 189 40.61 29.70 23.72
N TRP A 190 41.09 29.68 22.47
CA TRP A 190 40.51 28.83 21.43
C TRP A 190 40.67 27.34 21.70
N SER A 191 39.63 26.57 21.40
CA SER A 191 39.67 25.11 21.35
C SER A 191 40.54 24.60 20.19
N LEU A 192 41.02 23.35 20.29
CA LEU A 192 41.81 22.71 19.22
C LEU A 192 41.04 22.64 17.89
N GLU A 193 39.71 22.51 17.92
CA GLU A 193 38.86 22.51 16.71
C GLU A 193 38.84 23.89 16.03
N GLU A 194 38.79 24.98 16.80
CA GLU A 194 38.81 26.36 16.28
C GLU A 194 40.18 26.72 15.67
N LEU A 195 41.27 26.32 16.33
CA LEU A 195 42.64 26.48 15.82
C LEU A 195 42.87 25.71 14.51
N ALA A 196 42.35 24.49 14.45
CA ALA A 196 42.38 23.64 13.27
C ALA A 196 41.61 24.26 12.10
N LEU A 197 40.37 24.71 12.34
CA LEU A 197 39.53 25.35 11.33
C LEU A 197 40.15 26.66 10.82
N LYS A 198 40.77 27.46 11.71
CA LYS A 198 41.51 28.67 11.31
C LYS A 198 42.63 28.38 10.31
N ARG A 199 43.40 27.30 10.51
CA ARG A 199 44.46 26.91 9.56
C ARG A 199 43.89 26.54 8.19
N VAL A 200 42.74 25.86 8.15
CA VAL A 200 42.03 25.55 6.90
C VAL A 200 41.55 26.83 6.21
N VAL A 201 40.95 27.76 6.95
CA VAL A 201 40.46 29.04 6.40
C VAL A 201 41.62 29.95 5.96
N ALA A 202 42.71 30.01 6.72
CA ALA A 202 43.92 30.74 6.34
C ALA A 202 44.55 30.17 5.06
N ALA A 203 44.52 28.85 4.88
CA ALA A 203 44.93 28.21 3.62
C ALA A 203 43.99 28.58 2.45
N CYS A 204 42.67 28.65 2.68
CA CYS A 204 41.71 29.18 1.69
C CYS A 204 42.06 30.62 1.26
N LEU A 205 42.34 31.52 2.21
CA LEU A 205 42.65 32.93 1.94
C LEU A 205 44.02 33.14 1.26
N GLY A 206 45.02 32.29 1.57
CA GLY A 206 46.32 32.32 0.91
C GLY A 206 46.30 31.88 -0.55
N ILE A 207 45.32 31.06 -0.94
CA ILE A 207 45.18 30.47 -2.29
C ILE A 207 44.23 31.28 -3.18
N ALA A 208 43.35 32.09 -2.60
CA ALA A 208 42.42 32.97 -3.33
C ALA A 208 43.10 34.00 -4.26
N LYS A 209 44.44 34.15 -4.19
CA LYS A 209 45.23 34.90 -5.20
C LYS A 209 45.48 34.14 -6.52
N GLY A 210 45.05 32.87 -6.65
CA GLY A 210 45.50 32.02 -7.76
C GLY A 210 44.50 31.08 -8.46
N LYS A 211 43.35 30.70 -7.90
CA LYS A 211 42.28 29.90 -8.58
C LYS A 211 41.04 29.78 -7.66
N SER A 212 39.82 29.84 -8.21
CA SER A 212 38.56 29.66 -7.45
C SER A 212 38.42 28.21 -6.97
N LEU A 213 38.44 28.02 -5.65
CA LEU A 213 37.97 26.81 -4.99
C LEU A 213 36.55 27.12 -4.49
N THR A 214 35.53 26.48 -5.08
CA THR A 214 34.11 26.62 -4.72
C THR A 214 33.83 26.43 -3.22
N ALA A 215 34.63 25.61 -2.53
CA ALA A 215 34.52 25.43 -1.08
C ALA A 215 34.82 26.72 -0.26
N CYS A 216 35.66 27.62 -0.79
CA CYS A 216 36.05 28.87 -0.12
C CYS A 216 35.14 30.08 -0.49
N GLU A 217 34.27 29.96 -1.52
CA GLU A 217 33.24 30.98 -1.84
C GLU A 217 32.20 31.15 -0.73
N THR A 218 32.11 30.18 0.19
CA THR A 218 31.27 30.19 1.39
C THR A 218 31.53 31.41 2.29
N VAL A 219 32.72 32.02 2.27
CA VAL A 219 33.09 33.09 3.21
C VAL A 219 32.28 34.39 3.01
N GLU A 220 31.91 34.75 1.78
CA GLU A 220 31.07 35.94 1.54
C GLU A 220 29.61 35.72 1.95
N VAL A 221 29.09 34.49 1.78
CA VAL A 221 27.73 34.10 2.17
C VAL A 221 27.52 34.26 3.69
N LEU A 222 28.57 34.09 4.49
CA LEU A 222 28.53 34.17 5.95
C LEU A 222 28.27 35.59 6.49
N ARG A 223 28.45 36.63 5.66
CA ARG A 223 28.15 38.04 6.02
C ARG A 223 26.71 38.46 5.76
N SER A 224 25.93 37.63 5.06
CA SER A 224 24.51 37.88 4.81
C SER A 224 23.65 37.69 6.08
N PRO A 225 22.40 38.21 6.15
CA PRO A 225 21.52 38.02 7.31
C PRO A 225 21.32 36.55 7.71
N GLN A 226 21.13 35.65 6.75
CA GLN A 226 21.08 34.20 7.01
C GLN A 226 22.44 33.62 7.47
N GLY A 227 23.57 34.17 7.01
CA GLY A 227 24.90 33.79 7.48
C GLY A 227 25.14 34.18 8.95
N LEU A 228 24.71 35.39 9.33
CA LEU A 228 24.70 35.85 10.72
C LEU A 228 23.79 34.99 11.60
N ALA A 229 22.60 34.64 11.10
CA ALA A 229 21.67 33.75 11.78
C ALA A 229 22.23 32.32 11.94
N LEU A 230 23.16 31.88 11.09
CA LEU A 230 23.82 30.58 11.19
C LEU A 230 24.99 30.54 12.18
N LYS A 231 25.36 31.66 12.82
CA LYS A 231 26.40 31.67 13.86
C LYS A 231 26.08 30.67 14.97
N TYR A 232 27.14 30.11 15.53
CA TYR A 232 27.04 29.09 16.57
C TYR A 232 26.29 29.64 17.79
N ASN A 233 25.20 28.97 18.18
CA ASN A 233 24.25 29.37 19.21
C ASN A 233 23.65 30.79 19.02
N SER A 234 23.43 31.23 17.78
CA SER A 234 22.77 32.50 17.48
C SER A 234 21.37 32.61 18.13
N PRO A 235 20.87 33.84 18.38
CA PRO A 235 19.48 34.06 18.79
C PRO A 235 18.47 33.43 17.83
N GLU A 236 18.72 33.48 16.52
CA GLU A 236 17.84 32.96 15.48
C GLU A 236 17.69 31.44 15.58
N ILE A 237 18.80 30.70 15.77
CA ILE A 237 18.77 29.25 15.97
C ILE A 237 18.06 28.88 17.27
N ARG A 238 18.32 29.61 18.37
CA ARG A 238 17.66 29.35 19.66
C ARG A 238 16.15 29.63 19.64
N LYS A 239 15.69 30.54 18.78
CA LYS A 239 14.27 30.83 18.58
C LYS A 239 13.55 29.80 17.71
N LEU A 240 14.26 28.89 17.04
CA LEU A 240 13.62 27.85 16.26
C LEU A 240 12.82 26.91 17.17
N PRO A 241 11.58 26.55 16.78
CA PRO A 241 10.80 25.56 17.51
C PRO A 241 11.55 24.24 17.62
N ALA A 242 11.47 23.59 18.79
CA ALA A 242 11.98 22.24 18.93
C ALA A 242 11.27 21.28 17.95
N TRP A 243 11.99 20.26 17.48
CA TRP A 243 11.37 19.18 16.73
C TRP A 243 10.29 18.48 17.58
N PRO A 244 9.15 18.10 16.99
CA PRO A 244 8.14 17.29 17.66
C PRO A 244 8.74 15.95 18.14
N LYS A 245 8.47 15.56 19.38
CA LYS A 245 9.07 14.37 20.01
C LYS A 245 8.66 13.07 19.31
N GLU A 246 7.49 13.07 18.68
CA GLU A 246 6.90 11.93 17.98
C GLU A 246 7.45 11.75 16.56
N LEU A 247 7.93 12.82 15.92
CA LEU A 247 8.42 12.80 14.55
C LEU A 247 9.82 12.17 14.49
N PRO A 248 10.05 11.04 13.80
CA PRO A 248 11.40 10.49 13.64
C PRO A 248 12.29 11.45 12.84
N VAL A 249 13.44 11.86 13.40
CA VAL A 249 14.41 12.72 12.70
C VAL A 249 15.82 12.12 12.82
N ARG A 250 16.37 11.68 11.70
CA ARG A 250 17.70 11.08 11.64
C ARG A 250 18.72 12.10 11.16
N ALA A 251 19.65 12.45 12.05
CA ALA A 251 20.81 13.26 11.70
C ALA A 251 21.89 12.42 10.98
N MET A 252 22.43 12.97 9.91
CA MET A 252 23.60 12.48 9.18
C MET A 252 24.65 13.59 9.15
N ALA A 253 25.90 13.25 9.43
CA ALA A 253 26.99 14.23 9.57
C ALA A 253 28.27 13.74 8.90
N GLY A 254 29.04 14.68 8.36
CA GLY A 254 30.42 14.46 7.95
C GLY A 254 31.35 14.67 9.14
N ASP A 255 32.39 13.86 9.21
CA ASP A 255 33.45 13.99 10.21
C ASP A 255 34.79 13.79 9.52
N ILE A 256 35.36 14.89 9.01
CA ILE A 256 36.74 14.90 8.52
C ILE A 256 37.65 14.94 9.73
N ARG A 257 38.52 13.93 9.83
CA ARG A 257 39.50 13.81 10.90
C ARG A 257 40.88 14.17 10.41
N MET A 258 41.46 15.21 11.01
CA MET A 258 42.78 15.72 10.67
C MET A 258 43.77 15.43 11.80
N GLY A 259 44.93 14.87 11.46
CA GLY A 259 46.08 14.82 12.35
C GLY A 259 46.90 16.11 12.22
N PHE A 260 47.26 16.73 13.34
CA PHE A 260 48.19 17.87 13.36
C PHE A 260 49.56 17.41 13.85
N ASN A 261 50.62 17.79 13.14
CA ASN A 261 51.97 17.83 13.71
C ASN A 261 52.30 19.31 13.92
N ILE A 262 52.39 19.74 15.17
CA ILE A 262 52.73 21.13 15.51
C ILE A 262 54.24 21.15 15.72
N LEU A 263 54.96 22.00 14.98
CA LEU A 263 56.42 22.17 15.06
C LEU A 263 56.94 22.12 16.51
N GLY A 264 57.50 20.96 16.92
CA GLY A 264 58.17 20.76 18.21
C GLY A 264 57.32 20.21 19.37
N LEU A 265 56.00 20.00 19.21
CA LEU A 265 55.16 19.33 20.22
C LEU A 265 54.73 17.96 19.68
N GLU A 266 54.81 16.91 20.52
CA GLU A 266 54.28 15.59 20.17
C GLU A 266 52.89 15.74 19.55
N SER A 267 52.69 15.18 18.35
CA SER A 267 51.40 15.21 17.67
C SER A 267 50.31 14.73 18.65
N PRO A 268 49.16 15.40 18.79
CA PRO A 268 48.06 14.87 19.58
C PRO A 268 47.79 13.42 19.15
N LYS A 269 47.77 12.50 20.13
CA LYS A 269 47.60 11.06 19.89
C LYS A 269 46.28 10.70 19.17
N ALA A 270 45.33 11.65 19.07
CA ALA A 270 44.06 11.48 18.39
C ALA A 270 43.82 12.58 17.32
N PRO A 271 43.33 12.21 16.11
CA PRO A 271 42.88 13.15 15.10
C PRO A 271 41.77 14.08 15.62
N VAL A 272 41.83 15.36 15.25
CA VAL A 272 40.81 16.37 15.57
C VAL A 272 39.65 16.27 14.58
N SER A 273 38.41 16.33 15.08
CA SER A 273 37.20 16.37 14.27
C SER A 273 36.98 17.78 13.71
N LEU A 274 36.86 17.91 12.40
CA LEU A 274 36.53 19.16 11.73
C LEU A 274 35.05 19.23 11.33
N GLY A 275 34.27 18.19 11.64
CA GLY A 275 32.94 18.01 11.05
C GLY A 275 33.03 17.95 9.52
N ASP A 276 32.11 18.63 8.84
CA ASP A 276 32.09 18.72 7.38
C ASP A 276 32.69 20.05 6.85
N ILE A 277 33.57 20.69 7.65
CA ILE A 277 34.19 22.01 7.44
C ILE A 277 33.23 23.17 7.73
N ALA A 278 32.02 23.14 7.18
CA ALA A 278 31.04 24.20 7.41
C ALA A 278 30.35 24.03 8.76
N VAL A 279 30.05 22.79 9.14
CA VAL A 279 29.27 22.45 10.34
C VAL A 279 30.09 21.48 11.19
N PRO A 280 30.37 21.82 12.46
CA PRO A 280 31.06 20.91 13.34
C PRO A 280 30.17 19.69 13.63
N ARG A 281 30.78 18.52 13.79
CA ARG A 281 30.06 17.27 14.08
C ARG A 281 29.08 17.43 15.25
N SER A 282 29.53 18.10 16.32
CA SER A 282 28.72 18.35 17.52
C SER A 282 27.45 19.17 17.25
N SER A 283 27.45 20.04 16.23
CA SER A 283 26.26 20.77 15.76
C SER A 283 25.39 19.87 14.90
N ALA A 284 25.97 19.18 13.91
CA ALA A 284 25.25 18.31 12.98
C ALA A 284 24.55 17.13 13.66
N THR A 285 25.08 16.67 14.81
CA THR A 285 24.52 15.55 15.58
C THR A 285 23.83 15.99 16.88
N ALA A 286 23.58 17.29 17.07
CA ALA A 286 23.03 17.81 18.32
C ALA A 286 21.58 17.35 18.59
N TYR A 287 20.86 16.92 17.56
CA TYR A 287 19.51 16.38 17.69
C TYR A 287 19.50 14.85 17.51
N VAL A 288 18.94 14.16 18.49
CA VAL A 288 18.72 12.71 18.49
C VAL A 288 17.34 12.43 19.08
N ASN A 289 16.56 11.56 18.43
CA ASN A 289 15.29 11.10 18.98
C ASN A 289 15.01 9.63 18.64
N LYS A 290 13.73 9.25 18.49
CA LYS A 290 13.23 7.92 18.16
C LYS A 290 13.88 7.25 16.93
N SER A 291 14.60 7.98 16.08
CA SER A 291 15.34 7.39 14.95
C SER A 291 16.61 6.61 15.36
N GLY A 292 17.05 6.73 16.62
CA GLY A 292 18.32 6.16 17.08
C GLY A 292 19.52 7.06 16.77
N ALA A 293 20.73 6.53 16.95
CA ALA A 293 21.97 7.29 16.84
C ALA A 293 22.16 7.97 15.46
N PRO A 294 22.78 9.17 15.42
CA PRO A 294 23.17 9.83 14.17
C PRO A 294 24.08 8.96 13.31
N HIS A 295 23.95 9.08 11.99
CA HIS A 295 24.85 8.42 11.05
C HIS A 295 26.02 9.35 10.72
N VAL A 296 27.23 9.01 11.17
CA VAL A 296 28.42 9.85 10.95
C VAL A 296 29.31 9.19 9.91
N LEU A 297 29.48 9.85 8.76
CA LEU A 297 30.47 9.46 7.76
C LEU A 297 31.82 10.05 8.17
N THR A 298 32.73 9.18 8.61
CA THR A 298 34.09 9.60 8.98
C THR A 298 35.02 9.48 7.78
N CYS A 299 35.71 10.56 7.44
CA CYS A 299 36.79 10.58 6.46
C CYS A 299 38.10 10.90 7.15
N SER A 300 39.07 9.99 7.09
CA SER A 300 40.41 10.23 7.61
C SER A 300 41.27 10.82 6.50
N ASP A 301 41.64 12.11 6.64
CA ASP A 301 42.59 12.75 5.73
C ASP A 301 43.94 12.87 6.42
N ALA A 302 44.92 12.09 5.93
CA ALA A 302 46.22 11.92 6.57
C ALA A 302 47.20 13.09 6.33
N GLN A 303 46.82 14.16 5.63
CA GLN A 303 47.74 15.24 5.26
C GLN A 303 47.17 16.65 5.48
N ILE A 304 48.07 17.55 5.90
CA ILE A 304 47.83 18.95 6.24
C ILE A 304 47.57 19.75 4.94
N GLY A 305 46.46 20.50 4.86
CA GLY A 305 46.22 21.52 3.82
C GLY A 305 44.95 21.36 2.98
N VAL A 306 45.05 21.72 1.69
CA VAL A 306 43.94 21.91 0.72
C VAL A 306 43.16 20.63 0.39
N ARG A 307 43.75 19.45 0.60
CA ARG A 307 43.10 18.16 0.31
C ARG A 307 41.83 17.92 1.13
N VAL A 308 41.72 18.53 2.30
CA VAL A 308 40.51 18.45 3.14
C VAL A 308 39.28 19.06 2.48
N LEU A 309 39.44 20.08 1.63
CA LEU A 309 38.33 20.68 0.87
C LEU A 309 37.82 19.74 -0.23
N GLY A 310 38.65 18.81 -0.71
CA GLY A 310 38.25 17.76 -1.66
C GLY A 310 37.80 16.46 -1.00
N SER A 311 37.66 16.45 0.33
CA SER A 311 37.23 15.25 1.06
C SER A 311 35.77 14.93 0.75
N PRO A 312 35.39 13.66 0.49
CA PRO A 312 34.00 13.28 0.25
C PRO A 312 33.06 13.54 1.45
N CYS A 313 33.61 13.85 2.62
CA CYS A 313 32.87 14.25 3.82
C CYS A 313 32.65 15.77 3.94
N ASN A 314 33.12 16.58 2.98
CA ASN A 314 32.89 18.02 3.04
C ASN A 314 31.39 18.34 2.91
N HIS A 315 31.00 19.53 3.36
CA HIS A 315 29.60 19.93 3.48
C HIS A 315 28.83 19.89 2.16
N VAL A 316 29.49 20.16 1.02
CA VAL A 316 28.84 20.17 -0.30
C VAL A 316 28.65 18.75 -0.82
N ASP A 317 29.68 17.91 -0.70
CA ASP A 317 29.70 16.59 -1.34
C ASP A 317 29.06 15.48 -0.50
N ILE A 318 28.98 15.64 0.82
CA ILE A 318 28.45 14.59 1.70
C ILE A 318 27.03 14.13 1.33
N LYS A 319 26.20 15.04 0.82
CA LYS A 319 24.79 14.77 0.51
C LYS A 319 24.61 13.84 -0.70
N THR A 320 25.59 13.78 -1.60
CA THR A 320 25.64 12.88 -2.77
C THR A 320 26.66 11.77 -2.59
N HIS A 321 27.20 11.60 -1.37
CA HIS A 321 28.12 10.51 -1.09
C HIS A 321 27.40 9.14 -1.18
N PRO A 322 27.94 8.13 -1.89
CA PRO A 322 27.26 6.85 -2.11
C PRO A 322 26.80 6.12 -0.84
N LYS A 323 27.57 6.21 0.26
CA LYS A 323 27.18 5.63 1.56
C LYS A 323 26.01 6.36 2.21
N ILE A 324 25.89 7.67 2.02
CA ILE A 324 24.75 8.45 2.53
C ILE A 324 23.51 8.11 1.70
N MET A 325 23.65 8.13 0.38
CA MET A 325 22.57 7.81 -0.55
C MET A 325 21.99 6.41 -0.30
N SER A 326 22.85 5.39 -0.12
CA SER A 326 22.38 4.03 0.14
C SER A 326 21.58 3.91 1.44
N VAL A 327 21.99 4.59 2.51
CA VAL A 327 21.26 4.63 3.78
C VAL A 327 19.89 5.29 3.61
N VAL A 328 19.81 6.38 2.84
CA VAL A 328 18.54 7.06 2.54
C VAL A 328 17.63 6.19 1.69
N LEU A 329 18.12 5.56 0.63
CA LEU A 329 17.36 4.64 -0.23
C LEU A 329 16.79 3.46 0.58
N ASP A 330 17.60 2.86 1.44
CA ASP A 330 17.16 1.79 2.33
C ASP A 330 16.12 2.27 3.34
N ARG A 331 16.25 3.52 3.81
CA ARG A 331 15.29 4.11 4.72
C ARG A 331 13.97 4.40 4.02
N ALA A 332 13.99 4.96 2.81
CA ALA A 332 12.80 5.19 2.00
C ALA A 332 12.01 3.89 1.79
N LYS A 333 12.68 2.79 1.40
CA LYS A 333 12.06 1.46 1.28
C LYS A 333 11.42 0.97 2.60
N ARG A 334 12.08 1.19 3.75
CA ARG A 334 11.55 0.78 5.06
C ARG A 334 10.35 1.62 5.49
N VAL A 335 10.44 2.94 5.37
CA VAL A 335 9.36 3.88 5.72
C VAL A 335 8.13 3.58 4.87
N GLN A 336 8.34 3.38 3.56
CA GLN A 336 7.28 2.96 2.65
C GLN A 336 6.61 1.66 3.11
N ARG A 337 7.38 0.58 3.30
CA ARG A 337 6.79 -0.70 3.76
C ARG A 337 5.98 -0.54 5.04
N LYS A 338 6.45 0.27 5.99
CA LYS A 338 5.73 0.55 7.24
C LYS A 338 4.40 1.27 6.96
N GLN A 339 4.41 2.33 6.17
CA GLN A 339 3.19 3.07 5.84
C GLN A 339 2.13 2.20 5.15
N TRP A 340 2.56 1.27 4.29
CA TRP A 340 1.65 0.31 3.65
C TRP A 340 1.11 -0.75 4.62
N ALA A 341 1.94 -1.22 5.55
CA ALA A 341 1.50 -2.19 6.56
C ALA A 341 0.48 -1.58 7.54
N ASP A 342 0.61 -0.30 7.85
CA ASP A 342 -0.27 0.43 8.76
C ASP A 342 -1.63 0.77 8.10
N ARG A 343 -1.72 0.73 6.76
CA ARG A 343 -2.96 1.02 6.04
C ARG A 343 -3.91 -0.18 6.08
N THR A 344 -5.20 0.09 6.28
CA THR A 344 -6.22 -0.96 6.09
C THR A 344 -6.41 -1.11 4.58
N PRO A 345 -6.17 -2.30 4.00
CA PRO A 345 -6.47 -2.55 2.59
C PRO A 345 -7.96 -2.30 2.32
N ASP A 346 -8.32 -1.98 1.08
CA ASP A 346 -9.73 -1.82 0.74
C ASP A 346 -10.43 -3.19 0.83
N LEU A 347 -11.62 -3.21 1.43
CA LEU A 347 -12.45 -4.42 1.54
C LEU A 347 -13.67 -4.27 0.65
N ALA A 348 -13.75 -5.04 -0.43
CA ALA A 348 -14.99 -5.14 -1.20
C ALA A 348 -15.93 -6.12 -0.52
N TYR A 349 -17.23 -5.79 -0.48
CA TYR A 349 -18.25 -6.70 0.01
C TYR A 349 -19.57 -6.48 -0.72
N ALA A 350 -20.39 -7.52 -0.73
CA ALA A 350 -21.73 -7.50 -1.29
C ALA A 350 -22.77 -7.85 -0.23
N THR A 351 -23.85 -7.10 -0.29
CA THR A 351 -25.12 -7.32 0.40
C THR A 351 -26.17 -7.70 -0.62
N ALA A 352 -27.40 -7.99 -0.18
CA ALA A 352 -28.51 -8.26 -1.10
C ALA A 352 -28.67 -7.17 -2.19
N ASP A 353 -28.49 -5.90 -1.81
CA ASP A 353 -28.87 -4.77 -2.68
C ASP A 353 -27.69 -4.04 -3.29
N SER A 354 -26.46 -4.28 -2.81
CA SER A 354 -25.32 -3.47 -3.22
C SER A 354 -23.96 -4.15 -3.11
N VAL A 355 -23.05 -3.71 -3.99
CA VAL A 355 -21.60 -3.91 -3.87
C VAL A 355 -20.98 -2.64 -3.31
N ASN A 356 -20.19 -2.79 -2.26
CA ASN A 356 -19.57 -1.71 -1.51
C ASN A 356 -18.06 -1.93 -1.38
N VAL A 357 -17.33 -0.86 -1.10
CA VAL A 357 -15.91 -0.89 -0.69
C VAL A 357 -15.77 -0.13 0.62
N TRP A 358 -15.21 -0.81 1.62
CA TRP A 358 -14.85 -0.22 2.91
C TRP A 358 -13.37 0.14 2.92
N THR A 359 -13.08 1.41 3.23
CA THR A 359 -11.73 1.98 3.27
C THR A 359 -11.60 2.83 4.53
N ASN A 360 -10.65 2.47 5.40
CA ASN A 360 -10.33 3.25 6.62
C ASN A 360 -11.56 3.64 7.46
N GLY A 361 -12.48 2.72 7.70
CA GLY A 361 -13.67 2.98 8.52
C GLY A 361 -14.85 3.61 7.77
N SER A 362 -14.69 4.01 6.51
CA SER A 362 -15.77 4.56 5.69
C SER A 362 -16.19 3.57 4.60
N THR A 363 -17.49 3.44 4.38
CA THR A 363 -18.07 2.62 3.31
C THR A 363 -18.45 3.48 2.13
N LYS A 364 -18.11 3.02 0.93
CA LYS A 364 -18.58 3.60 -0.33
C LYS A 364 -19.39 2.58 -1.14
N ASN A 365 -20.60 2.96 -1.53
CA ASN A 365 -21.39 2.21 -2.49
C ASN A 365 -20.77 2.31 -3.89
N ILE A 366 -20.53 1.15 -4.52
CA ILE A 366 -19.90 1.05 -5.84
C ILE A 366 -20.94 0.85 -6.93
N ALA A 367 -21.89 -0.06 -6.69
CA ALA A 367 -22.97 -0.36 -7.61
C ALA A 367 -24.14 -1.04 -6.88
N PRO A 368 -25.39 -0.79 -7.32
CA PRO A 368 -26.52 -1.61 -6.89
C PRO A 368 -26.43 -3.02 -7.48
N VAL A 369 -26.95 -4.01 -6.75
CA VAL A 369 -27.18 -5.35 -7.28
C VAL A 369 -28.51 -5.32 -8.05
N PRO A 370 -28.58 -5.83 -9.29
CA PRO A 370 -29.83 -5.85 -10.03
C PRO A 370 -30.91 -6.64 -9.29
N SER A 371 -32.17 -6.17 -9.33
CA SER A 371 -33.30 -6.89 -8.76
C SER A 371 -33.38 -8.33 -9.29
N GLY A 372 -33.62 -9.29 -8.39
CA GLY A 372 -33.67 -10.71 -8.72
C GLY A 372 -32.30 -11.39 -8.84
N TYR A 373 -31.21 -10.65 -8.68
CA TYR A 373 -29.85 -11.18 -8.65
C TYR A 373 -29.26 -11.11 -7.24
N ARG A 374 -28.29 -11.98 -6.98
CA ARG A 374 -27.38 -11.93 -5.84
C ARG A 374 -25.94 -12.01 -6.31
N VAL A 375 -25.02 -11.36 -5.62
CA VAL A 375 -23.58 -11.51 -5.90
C VAL A 375 -23.07 -12.85 -5.38
N ARG A 376 -22.48 -13.67 -6.24
CA ARG A 376 -21.89 -14.96 -5.87
C ARG A 376 -20.41 -14.85 -5.51
N GLN A 377 -19.68 -13.97 -6.18
CA GLN A 377 -18.24 -13.85 -6.01
C GLN A 377 -17.79 -12.41 -6.22
N LEU A 378 -16.82 -11.96 -5.43
CA LEU A 378 -16.06 -10.72 -5.64
C LEU A 378 -14.60 -11.07 -5.91
N THR A 379 -13.94 -10.35 -6.82
CA THR A 379 -12.51 -10.53 -7.08
C THR A 379 -11.84 -9.23 -7.50
N TRP A 380 -10.59 -9.07 -7.10
CA TRP A 380 -9.78 -7.89 -7.39
C TRP A 380 -8.68 -8.23 -8.38
N SER A 381 -8.36 -7.27 -9.27
CA SER A 381 -7.13 -7.33 -10.08
C SER A 381 -5.91 -7.36 -9.18
N THR A 382 -4.81 -7.91 -9.68
CA THR A 382 -3.58 -8.07 -8.90
C THR A 382 -3.01 -6.72 -8.44
N ASP A 383 -3.23 -5.64 -9.21
CA ASP A 383 -2.85 -4.27 -8.84
C ASP A 383 -3.89 -3.53 -7.98
N GLY A 384 -5.04 -4.16 -7.69
CA GLY A 384 -6.14 -3.59 -6.91
C GLY A 384 -6.83 -2.37 -7.55
N THR A 385 -6.63 -2.12 -8.85
CA THR A 385 -7.27 -1.03 -9.60
C THR A 385 -8.62 -1.42 -10.18
N SER A 386 -8.95 -2.70 -10.20
CA SER A 386 -10.18 -3.21 -10.78
C SER A 386 -10.86 -4.17 -9.80
N LEU A 387 -12.17 -4.01 -9.65
CA LEU A 387 -13.03 -4.89 -8.85
C LEU A 387 -14.07 -5.49 -9.81
N ALA A 388 -14.22 -6.80 -9.76
CA ALA A 388 -15.20 -7.52 -10.54
C ALA A 388 -16.06 -8.40 -9.64
N TRP A 389 -17.27 -8.69 -10.09
CA TRP A 389 -18.15 -9.63 -9.41
C TRP A 389 -19.01 -10.42 -10.38
N LEU A 390 -19.35 -11.63 -9.94
CA LEU A 390 -20.31 -12.50 -10.60
C LEU A 390 -21.63 -12.39 -9.84
N ALA A 391 -22.71 -12.04 -10.53
CA ALA A 391 -24.05 -12.08 -9.99
C ALA A 391 -24.84 -13.22 -10.63
N GLU A 392 -25.71 -13.86 -9.87
CA GLU A 392 -26.56 -14.97 -10.27
C GLU A 392 -28.01 -14.64 -9.92
N ARG A 393 -28.96 -15.00 -10.79
CA ARG A 393 -30.39 -14.89 -10.48
C ARG A 393 -30.75 -15.80 -9.31
N HIS A 394 -31.71 -15.41 -8.49
CA HIS A 394 -32.16 -16.24 -7.37
C HIS A 394 -32.66 -17.63 -7.81
N ASP A 395 -33.24 -17.72 -9.02
CA ASP A 395 -33.70 -18.95 -9.66
C ASP A 395 -32.59 -19.78 -10.34
N GLY A 396 -31.34 -19.30 -10.35
CA GLY A 396 -30.20 -19.96 -10.98
C GLY A 396 -30.16 -19.88 -12.52
N THR A 397 -31.16 -19.30 -13.18
CA THR A 397 -31.33 -19.36 -14.65
C THR A 397 -30.43 -18.40 -15.44
N GLY A 398 -29.74 -17.48 -14.76
CA GLY A 398 -28.94 -16.47 -15.44
C GLY A 398 -27.85 -15.89 -14.56
N ARG A 399 -26.75 -15.50 -15.20
CA ARG A 399 -25.56 -14.95 -14.54
C ARG A 399 -24.99 -13.77 -15.30
N LYS A 400 -24.46 -12.81 -14.55
CA LYS A 400 -23.90 -11.56 -15.05
C LYS A 400 -22.54 -11.30 -14.44
N VAL A 401 -21.59 -10.92 -15.28
CA VAL A 401 -20.27 -10.45 -14.86
C VAL A 401 -20.30 -8.93 -14.83
N PHE A 402 -19.72 -8.34 -13.79
CA PHE A 402 -19.57 -6.90 -13.66
C PHE A 402 -18.11 -6.54 -13.42
N LEU A 403 -17.70 -5.36 -13.89
CA LEU A 403 -16.37 -4.81 -13.71
C LEU A 403 -16.44 -3.30 -13.46
N VAL A 404 -15.71 -2.85 -12.45
CA VAL A 404 -15.40 -1.44 -12.22
C VAL A 404 -13.90 -1.23 -12.19
N ARG A 405 -13.45 -0.07 -12.66
CA ARG A 405 -12.03 0.33 -12.62
C ARG A 405 -11.89 1.70 -11.98
N ARG A 406 -10.76 1.92 -11.31
CA ARG A 406 -10.30 3.20 -10.79
C ARG A 406 -8.89 3.50 -11.27
N GLY A 407 -8.51 4.77 -11.29
CA GLY A 407 -7.11 5.15 -11.42
C GLY A 407 -6.30 4.57 -10.26
N ARG A 408 -5.02 4.26 -10.50
CA ARG A 408 -4.12 3.79 -9.45
C ARG A 408 -4.12 4.79 -8.29
N GLY A 409 -4.43 4.30 -7.10
CA GLY A 409 -4.46 5.13 -5.90
C GLY A 409 -5.64 6.09 -5.75
N GLN A 410 -6.54 6.16 -6.73
CA GLN A 410 -7.72 7.00 -6.63
C GLN A 410 -8.84 6.26 -5.89
N PRO A 411 -9.71 6.96 -5.13
CA PRO A 411 -10.96 6.36 -4.68
C PRO A 411 -11.86 6.04 -5.89
N PHE A 412 -12.83 5.15 -5.72
CA PHE A 412 -13.86 4.91 -6.74
C PHE A 412 -14.80 6.11 -6.81
N VAL A 413 -14.42 7.24 -7.42
CA VAL A 413 -15.22 8.48 -7.34
C VAL A 413 -16.55 8.34 -8.08
N THR A 414 -16.57 7.76 -9.28
CA THR A 414 -17.78 7.41 -10.06
C THR A 414 -17.43 6.27 -11.02
N PRO A 415 -17.42 5.01 -10.57
CA PRO A 415 -16.92 3.92 -11.39
C PRO A 415 -17.77 3.75 -12.66
N ARG A 416 -17.13 3.72 -13.82
CA ARG A 416 -17.79 3.26 -15.05
C ARG A 416 -18.04 1.76 -14.92
N LEU A 417 -19.27 1.40 -14.57
CA LEU A 417 -19.71 0.02 -14.48
C LEU A 417 -19.79 -0.60 -15.88
N ARG A 418 -19.19 -1.78 -16.03
CA ARG A 418 -19.31 -2.63 -17.21
C ARG A 418 -19.99 -3.93 -16.81
N SER A 419 -20.78 -4.50 -17.69
CA SER A 419 -21.48 -5.76 -17.45
C SER A 419 -21.59 -6.64 -18.70
N TRP A 420 -21.65 -7.94 -18.50
CA TRP A 420 -21.81 -8.95 -19.55
C TRP A 420 -22.75 -10.06 -19.08
N GLU A 421 -23.64 -10.50 -19.96
CA GLU A 421 -24.36 -11.76 -19.76
C GLU A 421 -23.39 -12.93 -19.87
N CYS A 422 -23.56 -13.91 -18.98
CA CYS A 422 -22.66 -15.03 -18.86
C CYS A 422 -23.39 -16.21 -18.22
N ALA A 423 -24.41 -16.73 -18.90
CA ALA A 423 -25.25 -17.81 -18.40
C ALA A 423 -24.46 -19.07 -17.96
N ASP A 424 -23.26 -19.22 -18.50
CA ASP A 424 -22.44 -20.41 -18.42
C ASP A 424 -21.21 -20.32 -17.50
N CYS A 425 -20.85 -19.13 -17.01
CA CYS A 425 -19.73 -19.02 -16.06
C CYS A 425 -20.13 -19.41 -14.65
N SER A 426 -19.16 -19.92 -13.89
CA SER A 426 -19.32 -20.23 -12.47
C SER A 426 -18.39 -19.42 -11.59
N THR A 427 -17.22 -19.00 -12.10
CA THR A 427 -16.16 -18.35 -11.34
C THR A 427 -15.45 -17.27 -12.16
N LEU A 428 -14.94 -16.25 -11.47
CA LEU A 428 -14.13 -15.16 -11.99
C LEU A 428 -12.72 -15.18 -11.40
N ALA A 429 -11.74 -14.77 -12.20
CA ALA A 429 -10.42 -14.44 -11.73
C ALA A 429 -9.80 -13.34 -12.59
N PHE A 430 -8.77 -12.68 -12.06
CA PHE A 430 -7.92 -11.81 -12.86
C PHE A 430 -6.66 -12.54 -13.27
N ARG A 431 -6.39 -12.56 -14.58
CA ARG A 431 -5.09 -12.88 -15.16
C ARG A 431 -4.34 -11.57 -15.34
N ASP A 432 -3.48 -11.24 -14.39
CA ASP A 432 -2.93 -9.88 -14.20
C ASP A 432 -4.04 -8.84 -14.00
N ASN A 433 -4.32 -8.04 -15.04
CA ASN A 433 -5.37 -7.03 -15.07
C ASN A 433 -6.49 -7.37 -16.08
N GLN A 434 -6.43 -8.54 -16.71
CA GLN A 434 -7.48 -9.05 -17.58
C GLN A 434 -8.46 -9.88 -16.75
N LEU A 435 -9.74 -9.47 -16.73
CA LEU A 435 -10.80 -10.26 -16.12
C LEU A 435 -11.10 -11.48 -17.00
N VAL A 436 -11.17 -12.65 -16.37
CA VAL A 436 -11.41 -13.94 -17.00
C VAL A 436 -12.49 -14.69 -16.21
N SER A 437 -13.33 -15.46 -16.91
CA SER A 437 -14.23 -16.44 -16.32
C SER A 437 -14.02 -17.80 -16.97
N ASP A 438 -14.49 -18.85 -16.32
CA ASP A 438 -14.85 -20.08 -17.01
C ASP A 438 -16.13 -19.91 -17.85
N GLY A 439 -16.51 -20.93 -18.59
CA GLY A 439 -17.73 -20.97 -19.40
C GLY A 439 -18.13 -22.41 -19.70
N ALA A 440 -19.31 -22.59 -20.31
CA ALA A 440 -19.74 -23.88 -20.83
C ALA A 440 -18.80 -24.21 -21.98
N THR A 441 -17.86 -25.08 -21.67
CA THR A 441 -16.95 -25.66 -22.64
C THR A 441 -17.79 -26.54 -23.55
N ASP A 442 -17.75 -26.26 -24.86
CA ASP A 442 -17.81 -27.37 -25.82
C ASP A 442 -16.79 -28.39 -25.31
N PRO A 443 -17.20 -29.64 -24.98
CA PRO A 443 -16.28 -30.64 -24.45
C PRO A 443 -15.04 -30.78 -25.33
N ASN A 444 -15.19 -30.58 -26.64
CA ASN A 444 -14.11 -30.66 -27.63
C ASN A 444 -13.20 -29.42 -27.66
N ARG A 445 -13.60 -28.32 -27.02
CA ARG A 445 -12.89 -27.03 -27.04
C ARG A 445 -12.97 -26.33 -25.68
N PRO A 446 -12.29 -26.87 -24.66
CA PRO A 446 -12.18 -26.21 -23.37
C PRO A 446 -11.61 -24.79 -23.52
N MET A 447 -12.39 -23.79 -23.11
CA MET A 447 -12.04 -22.38 -23.25
C MET A 447 -12.43 -21.58 -22.01
N LEU A 448 -11.73 -20.47 -21.82
CA LEU A 448 -12.09 -19.43 -20.86
C LEU A 448 -12.65 -18.22 -21.61
N TRP A 449 -13.34 -17.33 -20.89
CA TRP A 449 -13.81 -16.07 -21.45
C TRP A 449 -13.01 -14.91 -20.88
N SER A 450 -12.54 -14.00 -21.74
CA SER A 450 -11.96 -12.73 -21.31
C SER A 450 -12.92 -11.56 -21.52
N TYR A 451 -12.87 -10.61 -20.59
CA TYR A 451 -13.73 -9.43 -20.58
C TYR A 451 -12.88 -8.19 -20.82
N PRO A 452 -13.04 -7.48 -21.96
CA PRO A 452 -12.22 -6.31 -22.24
C PRO A 452 -12.51 -5.19 -21.23
N PRO A 453 -11.48 -4.57 -20.64
CA PRO A 453 -11.66 -3.67 -19.52
C PRO A 453 -12.33 -2.33 -19.88
N LEU A 454 -12.40 -2.00 -21.18
CA LEU A 454 -13.09 -0.82 -21.69
C LEU A 454 -14.58 -1.09 -22.02
N GLY A 455 -15.03 -2.34 -21.93
CA GLY A 455 -16.32 -2.82 -22.45
C GLY A 455 -16.18 -3.53 -23.81
N GLY A 456 -17.30 -3.90 -24.42
CA GLY A 456 -17.34 -4.66 -25.69
C GLY A 456 -17.60 -6.15 -25.48
N ALA A 457 -17.68 -6.94 -26.56
CA ALA A 457 -17.98 -8.37 -26.48
C ALA A 457 -16.87 -9.14 -25.72
N ARG A 458 -17.28 -10.14 -24.92
CA ARG A 458 -16.35 -11.10 -24.32
C ARG A 458 -15.61 -11.86 -25.43
N ARG A 459 -14.34 -12.20 -25.21
CA ARG A 459 -13.50 -12.88 -26.21
C ARG A 459 -13.09 -14.27 -25.70
N PRO A 460 -13.16 -15.31 -26.54
CA PRO A 460 -12.70 -16.63 -26.15
C PRO A 460 -11.19 -16.61 -25.88
N LEU A 461 -10.76 -17.34 -24.87
CA LEU A 461 -9.38 -17.64 -24.54
C LEU A 461 -9.20 -19.16 -24.62
N PRO A 462 -8.75 -19.69 -25.77
CA PRO A 462 -8.51 -21.12 -25.92
C PRO A 462 -7.50 -21.61 -24.88
N VAL A 463 -7.77 -22.78 -24.31
CA VAL A 463 -6.81 -23.47 -23.43
C VAL A 463 -6.26 -24.68 -24.18
N THR A 464 -4.94 -24.74 -24.31
CA THR A 464 -4.23 -25.82 -25.04
C THR A 464 -3.45 -26.69 -24.07
N GLY A 465 -3.14 -27.93 -24.46
CA GLY A 465 -2.37 -28.87 -23.61
C GLY A 465 -3.17 -29.55 -22.51
N LEU A 466 -4.50 -29.53 -22.62
CA LEU A 466 -5.39 -30.37 -21.81
C LEU A 466 -5.52 -31.77 -22.45
N PRO A 467 -5.83 -32.83 -21.66
CA PRO A 467 -6.12 -34.16 -22.18
C PRO A 467 -7.28 -34.16 -23.18
N SER A 468 -7.31 -35.14 -24.10
CA SER A 468 -8.43 -35.28 -25.03
C SER A 468 -9.72 -35.65 -24.29
N PRO A 469 -10.88 -35.07 -24.64
CA PRO A 469 -12.17 -35.47 -24.07
C PRO A 469 -12.55 -36.91 -24.36
N ASP A 470 -12.01 -37.50 -25.44
CA ASP A 470 -12.30 -38.88 -25.86
C ASP A 470 -11.85 -39.93 -24.81
N GLU A 471 -11.00 -39.54 -23.87
CA GLU A 471 -10.50 -40.40 -22.80
C GLU A 471 -11.44 -40.44 -21.56
N CYS A 472 -12.52 -39.64 -21.54
CA CYS A 472 -13.44 -39.57 -20.41
C CYS A 472 -14.61 -40.57 -20.50
N PHE A 473 -15.13 -40.96 -19.33
CA PHE A 473 -16.36 -41.73 -19.20
C PHE A 473 -17.59 -40.82 -19.04
N GLY A 474 -18.30 -40.52 -20.14
CA GLY A 474 -19.63 -39.89 -20.12
C GLY A 474 -19.69 -38.46 -20.72
N PRO A 475 -20.72 -38.13 -21.53
CA PRO A 475 -20.74 -36.90 -22.34
C PRO A 475 -21.10 -35.61 -21.58
N THR A 476 -21.71 -35.71 -20.39
CA THR A 476 -22.34 -34.52 -19.75
C THR A 476 -21.34 -33.63 -18.99
N TYR A 477 -20.21 -34.17 -18.53
CA TYR A 477 -19.28 -33.42 -17.65
C TYR A 477 -17.81 -33.51 -18.07
N CYS A 478 -17.48 -34.35 -19.06
CA CYS A 478 -16.13 -34.43 -19.59
C CYS A 478 -15.71 -33.13 -20.25
N GLY A 479 -14.43 -32.79 -20.12
CA GLY A 479 -13.85 -31.64 -20.80
C GLY A 479 -14.17 -30.31 -20.12
N ARG A 480 -14.94 -30.35 -19.02
CA ARG A 480 -15.31 -29.14 -18.29
C ARG A 480 -14.09 -28.55 -17.61
N LEU A 481 -13.82 -27.29 -17.92
CA LEU A 481 -12.89 -26.45 -17.17
C LEU A 481 -13.65 -25.65 -16.14
N GLN A 482 -13.14 -25.64 -14.91
CA GLN A 482 -13.57 -24.69 -13.90
C GLN A 482 -12.39 -23.84 -13.45
N LEU A 483 -12.59 -22.53 -13.46
CA LEU A 483 -11.60 -21.56 -13.02
C LEU A 483 -11.56 -21.54 -11.50
N LEU A 484 -10.38 -21.72 -10.90
CA LEU A 484 -10.20 -21.73 -9.45
C LEU A 484 -9.65 -20.41 -8.93
N GLY A 485 -8.83 -19.72 -9.73
CA GLY A 485 -8.27 -18.44 -9.34
C GLY A 485 -7.04 -18.01 -10.15
N ALA A 486 -6.45 -16.90 -9.73
CA ALA A 486 -5.18 -16.42 -10.28
C ALA A 486 -4.02 -17.30 -9.80
N ALA A 487 -3.03 -17.48 -10.67
CA ALA A 487 -1.79 -18.18 -10.36
C ALA A 487 -0.57 -17.25 -10.32
N PRO A 488 0.53 -17.66 -9.68
CA PRO A 488 1.79 -16.94 -9.74
C PRO A 488 2.20 -16.60 -11.17
N ARG A 489 2.93 -15.49 -11.34
CA ARG A 489 3.44 -15.01 -12.64
C ARG A 489 2.35 -14.68 -13.67
N GLY A 490 1.15 -14.32 -13.20
CA GLY A 490 0.06 -13.90 -14.09
C GLY A 490 -0.60 -15.07 -14.84
N GLY A 491 -0.46 -16.29 -14.34
CA GLY A 491 -1.22 -17.45 -14.84
C GLY A 491 -2.61 -17.55 -14.21
N LEU A 492 -3.30 -18.64 -14.52
CA LEU A 492 -4.54 -19.07 -13.88
C LEU A 492 -4.40 -20.50 -13.39
N THR A 493 -5.16 -20.87 -12.37
CA THR A 493 -5.33 -22.28 -11.97
C THR A 493 -6.75 -22.72 -12.30
N VAL A 494 -6.86 -23.87 -12.93
CA VAL A 494 -8.12 -24.48 -13.35
C VAL A 494 -8.17 -25.92 -12.86
N SER A 495 -9.36 -26.41 -12.54
CA SER A 495 -9.65 -27.83 -12.43
C SER A 495 -10.23 -28.34 -13.75
N TYR A 496 -9.86 -29.56 -14.09
CA TYR A 496 -10.37 -30.28 -15.26
C TYR A 496 -11.13 -31.52 -14.78
N PHE A 497 -12.32 -31.72 -15.33
CA PHE A 497 -13.18 -32.85 -15.01
C PHE A 497 -12.92 -33.98 -16.01
N ASP A 498 -12.25 -35.03 -15.54
CA ASP A 498 -11.92 -36.24 -16.33
C ASP A 498 -12.25 -37.55 -15.59
N SER A 499 -12.87 -37.49 -14.41
CA SER A 499 -12.99 -38.65 -13.52
C SER A 499 -13.92 -39.74 -14.07
N VAL A 500 -13.48 -41.00 -13.94
CA VAL A 500 -14.25 -42.22 -14.22
C VAL A 500 -15.21 -42.52 -13.06
N GLY A 501 -16.51 -42.71 -13.33
CA GLY A 501 -17.49 -43.17 -12.32
C GLY A 501 -18.86 -42.49 -12.43
N ASN A 502 -19.80 -42.90 -11.57
CA ASN A 502 -21.18 -42.38 -11.55
C ASN A 502 -21.29 -40.93 -11.06
N PHE A 503 -20.23 -40.40 -10.42
CA PHE A 503 -20.21 -39.04 -9.87
C PHE A 503 -19.06 -38.25 -10.49
N PRO A 504 -19.34 -37.44 -11.52
CA PRO A 504 -18.33 -36.66 -12.22
C PRO A 504 -17.69 -35.65 -11.27
N GLY A 505 -16.37 -35.54 -11.33
CA GLY A 505 -15.61 -34.76 -10.39
C GLY A 505 -14.26 -34.29 -10.90
N ILE A 506 -13.48 -33.71 -10.01
CA ILE A 506 -12.17 -33.17 -10.38
C ILE A 506 -11.23 -34.33 -10.66
N GLY A 507 -10.72 -34.35 -11.88
CA GLY A 507 -9.78 -35.34 -12.36
C GLY A 507 -8.33 -34.88 -12.32
N SER A 508 -8.11 -33.59 -12.57
CA SER A 508 -6.77 -33.00 -12.56
C SER A 508 -6.81 -31.51 -12.30
N PHE A 509 -5.72 -30.96 -11.77
CA PHE A 509 -5.48 -29.52 -11.70
C PHE A 509 -4.46 -29.09 -12.73
N PHE A 510 -4.67 -27.92 -13.34
CA PHE A 510 -3.76 -27.34 -14.33
C PHE A 510 -3.43 -25.88 -14.01
N GLN A 511 -2.24 -25.47 -14.39
CA GLN A 511 -1.84 -24.07 -14.50
C GLN A 511 -1.92 -23.64 -15.95
N VAL A 512 -2.68 -22.59 -16.23
CA VAL A 512 -2.81 -22.01 -17.56
C VAL A 512 -1.95 -20.75 -17.64
N SER A 513 -1.01 -20.72 -18.59
CA SER A 513 -0.13 -19.58 -18.81
C SER A 513 -0.87 -18.37 -19.42
N ARG A 514 -0.15 -17.25 -19.59
CA ARG A 514 -0.67 -16.07 -20.30
C ARG A 514 -1.01 -16.36 -21.76
N GLU A 515 -0.30 -17.30 -22.37
CA GLU A 515 -0.49 -17.77 -23.74
C GLU A 515 -1.62 -18.81 -23.85
N GLY A 516 -2.26 -19.20 -22.74
CA GLY A 516 -3.33 -20.20 -22.73
C GLY A 516 -2.82 -21.65 -22.75
N ARG A 517 -1.54 -21.89 -22.44
CA ARG A 517 -0.99 -23.25 -22.35
C ARG A 517 -1.21 -23.81 -20.95
N ALA A 518 -1.94 -24.92 -20.86
CA ALA A 518 -2.13 -25.69 -19.64
C ALA A 518 -0.90 -26.56 -19.36
N ARG A 519 -0.49 -26.60 -18.09
CA ARG A 519 0.50 -27.52 -17.54
C ARG A 519 -0.14 -28.25 -16.38
N SER A 520 -0.11 -29.59 -16.40
CA SER A 520 -0.61 -30.40 -15.30
C SER A 520 0.13 -30.05 -14.01
N VAL A 521 -0.64 -29.90 -12.94
CA VAL A 521 -0.15 -29.74 -11.57
C VAL A 521 -0.08 -31.12 -10.95
N GLN A 522 -1.24 -31.77 -10.79
CA GLN A 522 -1.35 -33.11 -10.26
C GLN A 522 -2.75 -33.67 -10.59
N SER A 523 -2.82 -34.98 -10.82
CA SER A 523 -4.10 -35.69 -10.89
C SER A 523 -4.79 -35.71 -9.54
N PHE A 524 -6.12 -35.67 -9.58
CA PHE A 524 -7.01 -35.66 -8.43
C PHE A 524 -8.19 -36.59 -8.69
N TYR A 525 -8.78 -37.10 -7.61
CA TYR A 525 -9.92 -38.00 -7.67
C TYR A 525 -10.82 -37.61 -6.50
N GLY A 526 -11.89 -36.89 -6.81
CA GLY A 526 -12.94 -36.50 -5.88
C GLY A 526 -14.23 -36.27 -6.66
N SER A 527 -15.38 -36.61 -6.09
CA SER A 527 -16.65 -36.79 -6.80
C SER A 527 -17.47 -35.51 -6.98
N GLY A 528 -16.80 -34.39 -7.28
CA GLY A 528 -17.46 -33.11 -7.56
C GLY A 528 -16.73 -31.91 -6.99
N LEU A 529 -17.06 -30.73 -7.50
CA LEU A 529 -16.70 -29.46 -6.88
C LEU A 529 -17.85 -28.97 -6.02
N GLY A 530 -17.51 -28.51 -4.82
CA GLY A 530 -18.48 -27.80 -3.98
C GLY A 530 -18.97 -26.52 -4.69
N PRO A 531 -20.14 -26.00 -4.32
CA PRO A 531 -20.67 -24.74 -4.85
C PRO A 531 -19.77 -23.52 -4.50
N GLU A 532 -18.92 -23.69 -3.49
CA GLU A 532 -18.02 -22.69 -2.95
C GLU A 532 -16.82 -22.37 -3.87
N VAL A 533 -16.40 -21.11 -3.82
CA VAL A 533 -15.24 -20.63 -4.57
C VAL A 533 -13.97 -21.03 -3.82
N ALA A 534 -12.94 -21.47 -4.55
CA ALA A 534 -11.64 -21.77 -3.93
C ALA A 534 -11.08 -20.52 -3.21
N ALA A 535 -10.57 -20.71 -2.00
CA ALA A 535 -9.92 -19.63 -1.26
C ALA A 535 -8.43 -19.58 -1.65
N ALA A 536 -7.91 -18.38 -1.89
CA ALA A 536 -6.50 -18.18 -2.20
C ALA A 536 -5.71 -17.80 -0.92
N SER A 537 -4.46 -18.26 -0.82
CA SER A 537 -3.56 -17.75 0.23
C SER A 537 -3.32 -16.24 0.05
N PRO A 538 -2.93 -15.51 1.10
CA PRO A 538 -2.63 -14.08 0.97
C PRO A 538 -1.50 -13.77 -0.04
N ARG A 539 -0.61 -14.75 -0.27
CA ARG A 539 0.47 -14.70 -1.27
C ARG A 539 0.06 -15.24 -2.64
N ARG A 540 -1.16 -15.78 -2.78
CA ARG A 540 -1.73 -16.40 -4.00
C ARG A 540 -0.86 -17.51 -4.58
N ASP A 541 -0.12 -18.20 -3.73
CA ASP A 541 0.72 -19.36 -4.08
C ASP A 541 0.08 -20.70 -3.69
N ARG A 542 -0.99 -20.67 -2.91
CA ARG A 542 -1.79 -21.85 -2.54
C ARG A 542 -3.27 -21.57 -2.75
N LEU A 543 -4.03 -22.61 -3.08
CA LEU A 543 -5.50 -22.58 -3.10
C LEU A 543 -6.05 -23.65 -2.16
N ALA A 544 -7.11 -23.32 -1.44
CA ALA A 544 -7.94 -24.25 -0.70
C ALA A 544 -9.18 -24.50 -1.55
N VAL A 545 -9.22 -25.67 -2.20
CA VAL A 545 -10.25 -26.04 -3.16
C VAL A 545 -11.27 -26.94 -2.44
N PRO A 546 -12.53 -26.48 -2.28
CA PRO A 546 -13.65 -27.32 -1.84
C PRO A 546 -13.76 -28.52 -2.75
N TRP A 547 -13.90 -29.72 -2.22
CA TRP A 547 -14.28 -30.88 -3.01
C TRP A 547 -15.22 -31.76 -2.22
N TYR A 548 -15.92 -32.61 -2.95
CA TYR A 548 -17.00 -33.42 -2.42
C TYR A 548 -16.69 -34.91 -2.62
N GLN A 549 -17.07 -35.74 -1.64
CA GLN A 549 -16.98 -37.19 -1.73
C GLN A 549 -18.32 -37.86 -1.38
N HIS A 550 -18.84 -38.63 -2.34
CA HIS A 550 -19.87 -39.65 -2.11
C HIS A 550 -19.18 -41.00 -1.86
N LEU A 551 -19.29 -41.54 -0.64
CA LEU A 551 -18.86 -42.91 -0.35
C LEU A 551 -20.02 -43.90 -0.48
N SER A 552 -21.22 -43.48 -0.11
CA SER A 552 -22.46 -44.25 -0.27
C SER A 552 -23.66 -43.30 -0.38
N ALA A 553 -24.87 -43.85 -0.52
CA ALA A 553 -26.11 -43.06 -0.48
C ALA A 553 -26.33 -42.31 0.87
N CYS A 554 -25.55 -42.65 1.89
CA CYS A 554 -25.75 -42.21 3.26
C CYS A 554 -24.49 -41.65 3.93
N GLU A 555 -23.36 -41.75 3.24
CA GLU A 555 -22.07 -41.25 3.70
C GLU A 555 -21.52 -40.29 2.67
N GLU A 556 -21.63 -39.02 3.05
CA GLU A 556 -21.39 -37.85 2.22
C GLU A 556 -20.58 -36.85 3.01
N TYR A 557 -19.51 -36.34 2.41
CA TYR A 557 -18.78 -35.25 3.03
C TYR A 557 -18.15 -34.31 2.01
N SER A 558 -17.92 -33.09 2.47
CA SER A 558 -17.08 -32.12 1.78
C SER A 558 -15.82 -31.83 2.57
N ASN A 559 -14.75 -31.55 1.84
CA ASN A 559 -13.43 -31.32 2.39
C ASN A 559 -12.63 -30.36 1.50
N VAL A 560 -11.36 -30.15 1.83
CA VAL A 560 -10.47 -29.23 1.13
C VAL A 560 -9.28 -29.98 0.56
N ALA A 561 -8.95 -29.68 -0.69
CA ALA A 561 -7.67 -29.99 -1.29
C ALA A 561 -6.81 -28.72 -1.28
N ILE A 562 -5.58 -28.80 -0.77
CA ILE A 562 -4.65 -27.68 -0.80
C ILE A 562 -3.75 -27.80 -2.03
N VAL A 563 -3.96 -26.91 -3.01
CA VAL A 563 -3.17 -26.85 -4.24
C VAL A 563 -2.01 -25.88 -4.02
N ASP A 564 -0.79 -26.38 -3.84
CA ASP A 564 0.44 -25.58 -3.90
C ASP A 564 0.81 -25.33 -5.36
N GLN A 565 0.56 -24.10 -5.79
CA GLN A 565 0.77 -23.68 -7.16
C GLN A 565 2.26 -23.52 -7.50
N ARG A 566 3.11 -23.23 -6.52
CA ARG A 566 4.54 -23.03 -6.76
C ARG A 566 5.25 -24.36 -6.95
N LEU A 567 4.93 -25.33 -6.10
CA LEU A 567 5.52 -26.67 -6.11
C LEU A 567 4.84 -27.61 -7.09
N GLY A 568 3.64 -27.25 -7.57
CA GLY A 568 2.84 -28.11 -8.42
C GLY A 568 2.37 -29.36 -7.66
N ARG A 569 1.88 -29.18 -6.42
CA ARG A 569 1.47 -30.28 -5.54
C ARG A 569 0.07 -30.05 -5.01
N VAL A 570 -0.64 -31.15 -4.73
CA VAL A 570 -1.97 -31.15 -4.14
C VAL A 570 -1.94 -32.03 -2.90
N GLU A 571 -2.24 -31.41 -1.76
CA GLU A 571 -2.36 -32.08 -0.47
C GLU A 571 -3.84 -32.35 -0.20
N ARG A 572 -4.18 -33.62 0.04
CA ARG A 572 -5.50 -34.00 0.55
C ARG A 572 -5.43 -34.05 2.06
N LEU A 573 -6.41 -33.42 2.69
CA LEU A 573 -6.56 -33.47 4.14
C LEU A 573 -7.59 -34.55 4.47
N ASP A 574 -7.33 -35.39 5.46
CA ASP A 574 -8.33 -36.32 6.00
C ASP A 574 -9.43 -35.50 6.67
N PRO A 575 -10.73 -35.77 6.44
CA PRO A 575 -11.79 -35.03 7.09
C PRO A 575 -11.69 -35.15 8.63
N PRO A 576 -12.11 -34.15 9.40
CA PRO A 576 -12.24 -34.27 10.85
C PRO A 576 -13.05 -35.51 11.25
N SER A 577 -12.53 -36.29 12.20
CA SER A 577 -13.26 -37.43 12.79
C SER A 577 -14.50 -36.92 13.54
N ARG A 578 -15.69 -37.24 13.03
CA ARG A 578 -17.01 -36.90 13.58
C ARG A 578 -18.06 -37.93 13.21
N ASP A 579 -19.08 -38.00 14.05
CA ASP A 579 -20.29 -38.76 13.74
C ASP A 579 -21.13 -38.04 12.67
N GLY A 580 -21.63 -38.82 11.71
CA GLY A 580 -22.48 -38.33 10.62
C GLY A 580 -21.74 -37.76 9.41
N ASN A 581 -22.51 -37.18 8.49
CA ASN A 581 -22.02 -36.51 7.31
C ASN A 581 -21.35 -35.19 7.68
N LEU A 582 -20.25 -34.85 7.03
CA LEU A 582 -19.50 -33.64 7.33
C LEU A 582 -19.56 -32.65 6.18
N TRP A 583 -20.07 -31.46 6.47
CA TRP A 583 -20.25 -30.41 5.50
C TRP A 583 -19.33 -29.24 5.81
N MET A 584 -18.45 -28.93 4.88
CA MET A 584 -17.68 -27.71 4.91
C MET A 584 -18.62 -26.51 4.73
N VAL A 585 -18.31 -25.44 5.45
CA VAL A 585 -19.00 -24.14 5.41
C VAL A 585 -18.12 -23.10 4.71
N SER A 586 -16.82 -23.14 4.97
CA SER A 586 -15.83 -22.31 4.28
C SER A 586 -14.42 -22.81 4.52
N ALA A 587 -13.49 -22.40 3.65
CA ALA A 587 -12.05 -22.56 3.83
C ALA A 587 -11.32 -21.23 3.62
N TRP A 588 -10.18 -21.04 4.29
CA TRP A 588 -9.33 -19.86 4.14
C TRP A 588 -7.89 -20.15 4.56
N PHE A 589 -7.02 -19.16 4.37
CA PHE A 589 -5.64 -19.19 4.87
C PHE A 589 -5.40 -18.07 5.87
N ASP A 590 -4.51 -18.26 6.83
CA ASP A 590 -3.96 -17.14 7.59
C ASP A 590 -2.81 -16.44 6.84
N ARG A 591 -2.22 -15.42 7.48
CA ARG A 591 -1.14 -14.60 6.91
C ARG A 591 0.07 -15.43 6.48
N ASP A 592 0.34 -16.53 7.19
CA ASP A 592 1.52 -17.36 6.99
C ASP A 592 1.26 -18.50 5.99
N GLY A 593 0.04 -18.57 5.44
CA GLY A 593 -0.37 -19.55 4.45
C GLY A 593 -0.81 -20.88 5.05
N GLN A 594 -1.13 -20.91 6.34
CA GLN A 594 -1.73 -22.07 7.00
C GLN A 594 -3.22 -22.14 6.68
N ALA A 595 -3.68 -23.28 6.20
CA ALA A 595 -5.08 -23.50 5.85
C ALA A 595 -5.97 -23.73 7.08
N TYR A 596 -7.19 -23.21 7.02
CA TYR A 596 -8.26 -23.40 7.98
C TYR A 596 -9.56 -23.72 7.23
N ALA A 597 -10.48 -24.39 7.91
CA ALA A 597 -11.82 -24.59 7.41
C ALA A 597 -12.84 -24.64 8.56
N ALA A 598 -14.05 -24.22 8.27
CA ALA A 598 -15.21 -24.37 9.14
C ALA A 598 -16.05 -25.55 8.63
N PHE A 599 -16.44 -26.45 9.53
CA PHE A 599 -17.27 -27.61 9.22
C PHE A 599 -18.47 -27.68 10.16
N ARG A 600 -19.58 -28.24 9.67
CA ARG A 600 -20.76 -28.64 10.44
C ARG A 600 -21.09 -30.10 10.15
N SER A 601 -21.62 -30.82 11.13
CA SER A 601 -22.07 -32.20 10.96
C SER A 601 -23.57 -32.26 10.68
N GLU A 602 -23.99 -33.25 9.92
CA GLU A 602 -25.38 -33.64 9.73
C GLU A 602 -25.51 -35.12 10.12
N PRO A 603 -26.54 -35.53 10.87
CA PRO A 603 -26.81 -36.94 11.10
C PRO A 603 -26.90 -37.71 9.77
N GLY A 604 -26.19 -38.84 9.66
CA GLY A 604 -26.25 -39.70 8.48
C GLY A 604 -27.63 -40.33 8.29
N CYS A 605 -27.81 -41.16 7.25
CA CYS A 605 -29.06 -41.92 7.13
C CYS A 605 -29.26 -42.82 8.36
N GLY A 606 -30.49 -42.82 8.91
CA GLY A 606 -30.92 -43.82 9.89
C GLY A 606 -30.97 -43.37 11.35
N SER A 607 -30.45 -42.19 11.70
CA SER A 607 -30.64 -41.59 13.02
C SER A 607 -31.74 -40.52 12.94
N ASP A 608 -32.88 -40.73 13.60
CA ASP A 608 -33.93 -39.73 13.89
C ASP A 608 -34.23 -38.74 12.74
N ASN A 609 -34.49 -39.23 11.53
CA ASN A 609 -34.93 -38.37 10.44
C ASN A 609 -36.32 -37.82 10.77
N GLU A 610 -36.38 -36.55 11.17
CA GLU A 610 -37.62 -35.79 11.14
C GLU A 610 -37.90 -35.37 9.70
N TYR A 611 -39.11 -35.64 9.25
CA TYR A 611 -39.62 -35.16 7.98
C TYR A 611 -40.66 -34.08 8.27
N ALA A 612 -40.61 -32.99 7.52
CA ALA A 612 -41.69 -32.01 7.49
C ALA A 612 -42.98 -32.67 6.95
N PRO A 613 -44.17 -32.09 7.20
CA PRO A 613 -45.44 -32.66 6.74
C PRO A 613 -45.54 -32.87 5.21
N ASP A 614 -44.72 -32.17 4.43
CA ASP A 614 -44.60 -32.31 2.97
C ASP A 614 -43.64 -33.42 2.54
N GLY A 615 -43.07 -34.17 3.49
CA GLY A 615 -42.12 -35.26 3.26
C GLY A 615 -40.68 -34.80 3.06
N GLN A 616 -40.36 -33.50 3.17
CA GLN A 616 -38.98 -33.05 3.12
C GLN A 616 -38.23 -33.40 4.41
N ARG A 617 -37.03 -33.97 4.28
CA ARG A 617 -36.15 -34.22 5.43
C ARG A 617 -35.78 -32.89 6.08
N ILE A 618 -35.89 -32.80 7.40
CA ILE A 618 -35.44 -31.65 8.18
C ILE A 618 -34.02 -31.95 8.67
N PRO A 619 -32.96 -31.43 8.02
CA PRO A 619 -31.60 -31.69 8.47
C PRO A 619 -31.36 -31.05 9.84
N ARG A 620 -31.02 -31.88 10.82
CA ARG A 620 -30.59 -31.43 12.16
C ARG A 620 -29.10 -31.10 12.13
N TRP A 621 -28.78 -29.88 11.72
CA TRP A 621 -27.40 -29.42 11.64
C TRP A 621 -26.74 -29.30 13.02
N GLY A 622 -25.55 -29.89 13.15
CA GLY A 622 -24.66 -29.68 14.29
C GLY A 622 -24.00 -28.29 14.26
N GLU A 623 -23.35 -27.95 15.37
CA GLU A 623 -22.60 -26.69 15.50
C GLU A 623 -21.48 -26.59 14.46
N THR A 624 -21.32 -25.39 13.88
CA THR A 624 -20.15 -25.06 13.07
C THR A 624 -18.91 -24.94 13.94
N ARG A 625 -17.83 -25.64 13.57
CA ARG A 625 -16.55 -25.61 14.27
C ARG A 625 -15.40 -25.36 13.31
N VAL A 626 -14.40 -24.64 13.79
CA VAL A 626 -13.23 -24.24 13.00
C VAL A 626 -12.05 -25.14 13.28
N TYR A 627 -11.40 -25.58 12.21
CA TYR A 627 -10.23 -26.44 12.22
C TYR A 627 -9.08 -25.76 11.49
N ARG A 628 -7.86 -26.05 11.94
CA ARG A 628 -6.62 -25.70 11.24
C ARG A 628 -6.04 -26.96 10.62
N ALA A 629 -5.54 -26.88 9.39
CA ALA A 629 -4.80 -27.99 8.81
C ALA A 629 -3.47 -28.15 9.56
N SER A 630 -3.04 -29.37 9.83
CA SER A 630 -1.73 -29.64 10.41
C SER A 630 -1.28 -30.98 9.85
N ASN A 631 -0.24 -30.95 9.01
CA ASN A 631 0.11 -32.06 8.13
C ASN A 631 -1.10 -32.43 7.26
N VAL A 632 -1.44 -33.72 7.19
CA VAL A 632 -2.59 -34.24 6.42
C VAL A 632 -3.89 -34.30 7.22
N ARG A 633 -3.98 -33.67 8.40
CA ARG A 633 -5.16 -33.76 9.30
C ARG A 633 -5.70 -32.40 9.71
N TRP A 634 -6.98 -32.37 10.04
CA TRP A 634 -7.62 -31.22 10.68
C TRP A 634 -7.52 -31.28 12.20
N VAL A 635 -7.07 -30.18 12.81
CA VAL A 635 -7.00 -30.00 14.25
C VAL A 635 -8.01 -28.94 14.66
N GLN A 636 -8.96 -29.28 15.53
CA GLN A 636 -9.98 -28.32 15.99
C GLN A 636 -9.31 -27.15 16.73
N THR A 637 -9.74 -25.93 16.41
CA THR A 637 -9.26 -24.71 17.07
C THR A 637 -10.13 -24.37 18.29
N ARG A 638 -9.73 -23.32 19.03
CA ARG A 638 -10.52 -22.77 20.14
C ARG A 638 -11.55 -21.71 19.70
N GLU A 639 -11.67 -21.44 18.40
CA GLU A 639 -12.66 -20.48 17.87
C GLU A 639 -14.06 -21.05 18.10
N LYS A 640 -14.88 -20.29 18.83
CA LYS A 640 -16.27 -20.64 19.15
C LYS A 640 -17.28 -19.95 18.25
N ARG A 641 -16.88 -18.87 17.55
CA ARG A 641 -17.78 -18.14 16.66
C ARG A 641 -18.06 -18.98 15.41
N PRO A 642 -19.32 -19.05 14.94
CA PRO A 642 -19.64 -19.68 13.68
C PRO A 642 -19.09 -18.80 12.54
N ILE A 643 -17.99 -19.24 11.94
CA ILE A 643 -17.33 -18.55 10.83
C ILE A 643 -17.98 -19.02 9.53
N LEU A 644 -18.73 -18.13 8.87
CA LEU A 644 -19.36 -18.43 7.59
C LEU A 644 -18.37 -18.26 6.43
N ALA A 645 -17.46 -17.28 6.55
CA ALA A 645 -16.36 -17.08 5.63
C ALA A 645 -15.30 -16.17 6.29
N ARG A 646 -14.03 -16.32 5.90
CA ARG A 646 -12.93 -15.48 6.36
C ARG A 646 -11.94 -15.24 5.23
N ASP A 647 -11.43 -14.01 5.12
CA ASP A 647 -10.34 -13.64 4.22
C ASP A 647 -9.27 -12.90 5.03
N VAL A 648 -8.00 -13.18 4.72
CA VAL A 648 -6.84 -12.63 5.43
C VAL A 648 -5.94 -11.94 4.44
N HIS A 649 -5.75 -10.64 4.62
CA HIS A 649 -4.85 -9.86 3.79
C HIS A 649 -3.38 -10.18 4.11
N ALA A 650 -2.45 -9.92 3.17
CA ALA A 650 -1.02 -10.15 3.36
C ALA A 650 -0.39 -9.34 4.52
N SER A 651 -1.03 -8.24 4.95
CA SER A 651 -0.64 -7.48 6.15
C SER A 651 -1.06 -8.16 7.46
N GLY A 652 -1.85 -9.24 7.40
CA GLY A 652 -2.41 -9.95 8.55
C GLY A 652 -3.80 -9.46 8.99
N LYS A 653 -4.35 -8.42 8.34
CA LYS A 653 -5.71 -7.94 8.61
C LYS A 653 -6.72 -9.00 8.21
N THR A 654 -7.70 -9.26 9.08
CA THR A 654 -8.75 -10.26 8.86
C THR A 654 -10.09 -9.59 8.56
N ALA A 655 -10.85 -10.17 7.62
CA ALA A 655 -12.27 -9.91 7.41
C ALA A 655 -13.01 -11.22 7.57
N THR A 656 -14.10 -11.22 8.33
CA THR A 656 -14.82 -12.43 8.70
C THR A 656 -16.32 -12.16 8.62
N VAL A 657 -17.05 -13.03 7.94
CA VAL A 657 -18.50 -13.08 8.05
C VAL A 657 -18.86 -14.08 9.14
N VAL A 658 -19.52 -13.58 10.19
CA VAL A 658 -20.03 -14.39 11.30
C VAL A 658 -21.56 -14.43 11.26
N GLY A 659 -22.13 -15.56 11.68
CA GLY A 659 -23.58 -15.74 11.74
C GLY A 659 -23.98 -17.20 11.72
N THR A 660 -25.26 -17.47 11.50
CA THR A 660 -25.76 -18.84 11.41
C THR A 660 -25.73 -19.29 9.94
N PRO A 661 -25.12 -20.45 9.63
CA PRO A 661 -25.17 -20.99 8.28
C PRO A 661 -26.62 -21.21 7.84
N ALA A 662 -26.89 -21.03 6.55
CA ALA A 662 -28.19 -21.35 5.98
C ALA A 662 -28.52 -22.85 6.16
N VAL A 663 -29.80 -23.18 6.36
CA VAL A 663 -30.26 -24.56 6.59
C VAL A 663 -30.10 -25.44 5.34
N GLU A 664 -30.02 -24.84 4.16
CA GLU A 664 -29.84 -25.60 2.91
C GLU A 664 -28.38 -26.08 2.73
N VAL A 665 -28.24 -27.38 2.44
CA VAL A 665 -26.96 -28.10 2.29
C VAL A 665 -26.21 -27.72 1.00
N SER A 666 -26.96 -27.45 -0.07
CA SER A 666 -26.43 -27.37 -1.43
C SER A 666 -26.42 -25.95 -1.97
N GLY A 667 -25.32 -25.23 -1.72
CA GLY A 667 -25.10 -23.90 -2.31
C GLY A 667 -25.95 -22.79 -1.69
N GLY A 668 -26.49 -23.03 -0.49
CA GLY A 668 -27.15 -22.01 0.31
C GLY A 668 -26.17 -20.89 0.67
N TYR A 669 -26.40 -19.72 0.10
CA TYR A 669 -25.57 -18.54 0.36
C TYR A 669 -25.70 -18.13 1.82
N HIS A 670 -24.59 -18.15 2.53
CA HIS A 670 -24.55 -17.72 3.92
C HIS A 670 -24.55 -16.20 3.98
N THR A 671 -25.57 -15.62 4.62
CA THR A 671 -25.59 -14.19 4.95
C THR A 671 -25.20 -14.02 6.41
N GLY A 672 -24.39 -13.01 6.71
CA GLY A 672 -23.97 -12.75 8.08
C GLY A 672 -23.54 -11.31 8.31
N THR A 673 -22.93 -11.10 9.48
CA THR A 673 -22.31 -9.82 9.85
C THR A 673 -20.85 -9.87 9.45
N LEU A 674 -20.43 -8.96 8.57
CA LEU A 674 -19.05 -8.76 8.20
C LEU A 674 -18.36 -7.92 9.29
N VAL A 675 -17.39 -8.54 9.97
CA VAL A 675 -16.46 -7.86 10.87
C VAL A 675 -15.07 -7.83 10.23
N ALA A 676 -14.34 -6.72 10.39
CA ALA A 676 -12.99 -6.59 9.85
C ALA A 676 -12.07 -5.84 10.81
N GLN A 677 -10.76 -6.07 10.69
CA GLN A 677 -9.77 -5.34 11.47
C GLN A 677 -9.46 -3.98 10.83
N ASN A 678 -9.58 -2.90 11.60
CA ASN A 678 -9.21 -1.55 11.20
C ASN A 678 -7.68 -1.30 11.32
N ALA A 679 -7.24 -0.07 11.06
CA ALA A 679 -5.82 0.31 11.12
C ALA A 679 -5.19 0.03 12.50
N ALA A 680 -5.96 0.21 13.58
CA ALA A 680 -5.54 -0.05 14.96
C ALA A 680 -5.60 -1.54 15.36
N ASN A 681 -5.89 -2.45 14.42
CA ASN A 681 -6.15 -3.89 14.65
C ASN A 681 -7.38 -4.17 15.53
N ALA A 682 -8.24 -3.19 15.76
CA ALA A 682 -9.52 -3.41 16.42
C ALA A 682 -10.50 -4.05 15.42
N GLU A 683 -11.24 -5.06 15.88
CA GLU A 683 -12.35 -5.63 15.12
C GLU A 683 -13.52 -4.63 15.13
N VAL A 684 -14.03 -4.30 13.94
CA VAL A 684 -15.17 -3.40 13.76
C VAL A 684 -16.23 -4.08 12.89
N GLU A 685 -17.50 -3.84 13.20
CA GLU A 685 -18.62 -4.23 12.33
C GLU A 685 -18.60 -3.34 11.08
N VAL A 686 -18.51 -3.95 9.90
CA VAL A 686 -18.48 -3.25 8.60
C VAL A 686 -19.88 -3.17 8.01
N ALA A 687 -20.60 -4.30 7.99
CA ALA A 687 -21.95 -4.40 7.43
C ALA A 687 -22.66 -5.70 7.89
N ARG A 688 -23.99 -5.72 7.73
CA ARG A 688 -24.84 -6.91 7.93
C ARG A 688 -25.39 -7.41 6.60
N GLY A 689 -25.90 -8.63 6.59
CA GLY A 689 -26.45 -9.26 5.38
C GLY A 689 -25.40 -9.45 4.29
N VAL A 690 -24.13 -9.60 4.68
CA VAL A 690 -23.03 -9.80 3.75
C VAL A 690 -22.93 -11.27 3.40
N HIS A 691 -22.80 -11.57 2.11
CA HIS A 691 -22.68 -12.94 1.60
C HIS A 691 -21.49 -13.15 0.66
N ALA A 692 -20.80 -12.08 0.24
CA ALA A 692 -19.54 -12.17 -0.48
C ALA A 692 -18.64 -11.00 -0.08
N PHE A 693 -17.34 -11.23 0.03
CA PHE A 693 -16.35 -10.19 0.27
C PHE A 693 -14.97 -10.63 -0.22
N ALA A 694 -14.07 -9.66 -0.43
CA ALA A 694 -12.67 -9.92 -0.77
C ALA A 694 -11.81 -8.71 -0.42
N TRP A 695 -10.64 -8.96 0.17
CA TRP A 695 -9.63 -7.92 0.33
C TRP A 695 -9.02 -7.53 -1.02
N GLN A 696 -8.75 -6.23 -1.17
CA GLN A 696 -7.83 -5.76 -2.19
C GLN A 696 -6.46 -6.41 -1.96
N PRO A 697 -5.82 -7.02 -2.96
CA PRO A 697 -4.51 -7.63 -2.81
C PRO A 697 -3.43 -6.59 -2.51
N ALA A 698 -2.38 -7.03 -1.82
CA ALA A 698 -1.21 -6.21 -1.54
C ALA A 698 -0.49 -5.86 -2.85
N SER A 699 -0.41 -4.56 -3.15
CA SER A 699 0.22 -4.03 -4.36
C SER A 699 1.74 -4.14 -4.34
#